data_AF-A0A369HGQ6-F1
#
_entry.id   AF-A0A369HGQ6-F1
#
_cell.length_a   1.000
_cell.length_b   1.000
_cell.length_c   1.000
_cell.angle_alpha   90.00
_cell.angle_beta   90.00
_cell.angle_gamma   90.00
#
_symmetry.space_group_name_H-M   'P 1'
#
loop_
_entity.id
_entity.type
_entity.pdbx_description
1 polymer ?
#
loop_
_entity_poly.entity_id
_entity_poly.type
_entity_poly.pdbx_seq_one_letter_code
_entity_poly.pdbx_strand_id
1 'polypeptide(L)'
;MKFALLALAASSALAAPQTKSSSTKRVLYFLDSNPSKASIFAVPIKQDGSLPSAKSVVKTSTGGVGSIAKDKDGPVKSDPLFSQDSVIVKGNQLFTVNPGSNTVSRFLIPENDPLHPVLEDEPVSSGGEFPNSIAYSEKNQIACVSNTGKKAGVQCFSVPECGPLEPLGDFMPLPINQTSPPVGPVNTVSDIVFNPSETALYVSVKGDGMGLGFLFAYRVVDGKVDPKPVISRPPELKVDFSLTFFSDDAAVMTDAAYGASYLTLHKNLSATVSKKIEIPGQTATCWSVFSPAFNAVYVMDVKSPNITTLDPKSGEIKFISPGEKKAMGSLDAIADRSSLYVLQGSPEIARFDLKGSENGKMKPRNDDLSLPKATVQKIVGEILPPQGGVAFAKEARDLLIECCVEFITLISSEANEISEKEAKKTIACDHITKALEQLGFSDYVPAVLEAAAEHKEVQKGREKKADKFANSGMSMEELARLQEEQRRGELIPAGALPADSPVATMGQEESTLVGDSVSSESLSARTLEAVASYINSPPRKRVVVLTGAGISTAAGIPDFRSPKTGLYSNLARLDLPHAEAVFDISYFRNRPEPFYALARELYPGKFHPTVSHAFIALLAKRGLLQMLFTQNIDCLERAAGVPEDKIVEAHGSFATQRCIDCKTAFPDDEMRECVLDGRVPRCDCGGIVKPDIVFFGESLPRDFEQKAFNVAMADIVLILGTSLSVYPFAGLPEMTTSGKPRVLLNMERVGRIGSRPDDVVEIGSCDEGTRKLADALGWREELETLWRQSVGDDEAEKQLQRRTSVEEDADDEMQKLTEGLEEALRLGETDRPGSPNGEKTGEEHQLQTGEEAEAKEPMPPHVGVSDGADGDGDKQVSDSKADAGSRERETV
;
A
#
# COMPACT_ATOMS: atom_id res chain seq x y z
N MET A 1 10.62 -7.52 7.56
CA MET A 1 9.91 -8.03 8.77
C MET A 1 8.45 -7.55 8.79
N LYS A 2 7.47 -8.42 8.50
CA LYS A 2 6.04 -8.02 8.41
C LYS A 2 5.34 -7.92 9.76
N PHE A 3 4.80 -6.75 10.08
CA PHE A 3 3.97 -6.51 11.26
C PHE A 3 2.52 -6.93 11.01
N ALA A 4 2.19 -8.19 11.32
CA ALA A 4 0.79 -8.61 11.42
C ALA A 4 0.15 -8.06 12.71
N LEU A 5 -1.11 -7.65 12.62
CA LEU A 5 -2.01 -7.23 13.71
C LEU A 5 -1.84 -5.82 14.34
N LEU A 6 -1.16 -4.88 13.69
CA LEU A 6 -1.47 -3.45 13.86
C LEU A 6 -1.68 -2.78 12.50
N ALA A 7 -2.67 -1.90 12.43
CA ALA A 7 -2.70 -0.85 11.41
C ALA A 7 -1.67 0.21 11.83
N LEU A 8 -0.50 0.21 11.19
CA LEU A 8 0.54 1.19 11.49
C LEU A 8 0.16 2.56 10.92
N ALA A 9 -0.41 3.41 11.78
CA ALA A 9 -0.17 4.86 11.74
C ALA A 9 1.15 5.22 12.46
N ALA A 10 2.14 4.31 12.36
CA ALA A 10 3.37 4.30 13.13
C ALA A 10 4.57 4.28 12.18
N SER A 11 4.84 5.43 11.57
CA SER A 11 5.96 5.62 10.66
C SER A 11 6.41 7.08 10.63
N SER A 12 7.13 7.47 11.67
CA SER A 12 7.96 8.68 11.69
C SER A 12 9.13 8.46 12.65
N ALA A 13 10.33 8.78 12.17
CA ALA A 13 11.64 8.64 12.79
C ALA A 13 12.07 7.20 13.15
N LEU A 14 13.31 6.90 12.79
CA LEU A 14 14.01 5.66 13.12
C LEU A 14 15.36 5.97 13.78
N ALA A 15 15.48 5.73 15.08
CA ALA A 15 16.66 6.14 15.84
C ALA A 15 17.72 5.03 16.04
N ALA A 16 19.00 5.42 16.06
CA ALA A 16 20.15 4.50 16.11
C ALA A 16 20.52 4.03 17.54
N PRO A 17 20.96 2.76 17.70
CA PRO A 17 21.61 2.31 18.94
C PRO A 17 23.07 2.84 19.03
N GLN A 18 23.38 3.55 20.13
CA GLN A 18 24.70 4.16 20.35
C GLN A 18 25.76 3.19 20.92
N THR A 19 27.04 3.55 20.77
CA THR A 19 28.19 2.63 20.86
C THR A 19 29.01 2.70 22.14
N LYS A 20 28.67 3.59 23.09
CA LYS A 20 29.41 3.76 24.36
C LYS A 20 29.11 2.68 25.42
N SER A 21 27.97 1.98 25.34
CA SER A 21 27.61 0.94 26.32
C SER A 21 28.37 -0.36 26.09
N SER A 22 28.70 -1.08 27.15
CA SER A 22 29.22 -2.46 27.08
C SER A 22 28.18 -3.49 26.62
N SER A 23 26.92 -3.07 26.46
CA SER A 23 25.81 -3.91 26.01
C SER A 23 25.99 -4.38 24.57
N THR A 24 25.95 -5.69 24.35
CA THR A 24 25.93 -6.29 23.01
C THR A 24 24.55 -6.25 22.35
N LYS A 25 23.52 -5.77 23.07
CA LYS A 25 22.15 -5.58 22.57
C LYS A 25 22.06 -4.29 21.78
N ARG A 26 21.55 -4.37 20.54
CA ARG A 26 21.19 -3.21 19.70
C ARG A 26 19.68 -3.15 19.52
N VAL A 27 19.13 -1.96 19.38
CA VAL A 27 17.69 -1.69 19.30
C VAL A 27 17.44 -0.52 18.34
N LEU A 28 16.39 -0.63 17.52
CA LEU A 28 15.79 0.45 16.74
C LEU A 28 14.57 0.99 17.48
N TYR A 29 14.35 2.31 17.44
CA TYR A 29 13.18 2.95 18.05
C TYR A 29 12.34 3.71 17.02
N PHE A 30 11.01 3.61 17.14
CA PHE A 30 10.02 4.25 16.26
C PHE A 30 8.88 4.88 17.08
N LEU A 31 8.27 5.97 16.58
CA LEU A 31 7.05 6.55 17.16
C LEU A 31 5.78 5.93 16.57
N ASP A 32 4.89 5.47 17.45
CA ASP A 32 3.48 5.20 17.18
C ASP A 32 2.65 6.44 17.52
N SER A 33 2.29 7.25 16.52
CA SER A 33 1.50 8.48 16.68
C SER A 33 -0.01 8.19 16.77
N ASN A 34 -0.38 7.09 17.46
CA ASN A 34 -1.76 6.66 17.58
C ASN A 34 -2.62 7.69 18.35
N PRO A 35 -3.73 8.19 17.78
CA PRO A 35 -4.61 9.17 18.41
C PRO A 35 -5.27 8.75 19.74
N SER A 36 -5.19 7.46 20.11
CA SER A 36 -5.66 7.00 21.43
C SER A 36 -4.61 7.16 22.51
N LYS A 37 -3.35 6.77 22.24
CA LYS A 37 -2.16 6.88 23.12
C LYS A 37 -0.89 6.76 22.28
N ALA A 38 0.04 7.71 22.41
CA ALA A 38 1.34 7.61 21.77
C ALA A 38 2.26 6.60 22.48
N SER A 39 3.22 6.05 21.75
CA SER A 39 4.17 5.04 22.25
C SER A 39 5.44 4.96 21.42
N ILE A 40 6.54 4.53 22.03
CA ILE A 40 7.75 4.08 21.35
C ILE A 40 7.68 2.57 21.14
N PHE A 41 7.94 2.12 19.91
CA PHE A 41 8.27 0.73 19.61
C PHE A 41 9.77 0.52 19.65
N ALA A 42 10.23 -0.48 20.41
CA ALA A 42 11.63 -0.90 20.49
C ALA A 42 11.81 -2.26 19.79
N VAL A 43 12.52 -2.27 18.66
CA VAL A 43 12.76 -3.46 17.82
C VAL A 43 14.21 -3.94 18.02
N PRO A 44 14.47 -5.16 18.51
CA PRO A 44 15.83 -5.65 18.69
C PRO A 44 16.56 -5.86 17.35
N ILE A 45 17.87 -5.64 17.34
CA ILE A 45 18.76 -6.01 16.23
C ILE A 45 19.68 -7.14 16.70
N LYS A 46 19.67 -8.28 16.00
CA LYS A 46 20.58 -9.41 16.27
C LYS A 46 22.05 -9.03 15.98
N GLN A 47 23.02 -9.86 16.38
CA GLN A 47 24.45 -9.56 16.20
C GLN A 47 24.88 -9.45 14.72
N ASP A 48 24.32 -10.28 13.84
CA ASP A 48 24.49 -10.23 12.38
C ASP A 48 23.81 -9.02 11.72
N GLY A 49 22.95 -8.30 12.46
CA GLY A 49 22.13 -7.19 11.99
C GLY A 49 20.73 -7.59 11.50
N SER A 50 20.31 -8.85 11.56
CA SER A 50 18.92 -9.20 11.19
C SER A 50 17.93 -8.80 12.29
N LEU A 51 16.70 -8.52 11.89
CA LEU A 51 15.60 -8.26 12.81
C LEU A 51 14.93 -9.61 13.19
N PRO A 52 14.51 -9.79 14.45
CA PRO A 52 13.81 -10.99 14.92
C PRO A 52 12.32 -10.98 14.53
N SER A 53 11.57 -11.99 14.97
CA SER A 53 10.12 -12.07 14.73
C SER A 53 9.35 -10.91 15.40
N ALA A 54 8.15 -10.59 14.90
CA ALA A 54 7.31 -9.51 15.44
C ALA A 54 6.97 -9.65 16.95
N LYS A 55 7.04 -10.88 17.51
CA LYS A 55 6.84 -11.15 18.95
C LYS A 55 7.96 -10.58 19.85
N SER A 56 9.06 -10.11 19.27
CA SER A 56 10.22 -9.58 20.00
C SER A 56 10.23 -8.05 20.12
N VAL A 57 9.21 -7.37 19.61
CA VAL A 57 9.07 -5.90 19.67
C VAL A 57 8.40 -5.50 20.98
N VAL A 58 9.01 -4.56 21.71
CA VAL A 58 8.44 -3.98 22.93
C VAL A 58 7.73 -2.67 22.58
N LYS A 59 6.64 -2.35 23.31
CA LYS A 59 5.92 -1.08 23.19
C LYS A 59 5.88 -0.37 24.54
N THR A 60 6.49 0.81 24.64
CA THR A 60 6.47 1.67 25.83
C THR A 60 5.61 2.89 25.55
N SER A 61 4.68 3.25 26.44
CA SER A 61 3.91 4.50 26.26
C SER A 61 4.79 5.72 26.49
N THR A 62 4.52 6.80 25.73
CA THR A 62 5.15 8.12 25.93
C THR A 62 4.50 8.93 27.06
N GLY A 63 3.38 8.46 27.62
CA GLY A 63 2.50 9.25 28.50
C GLY A 63 1.56 10.19 27.73
N GLY A 64 1.91 10.59 26.50
CA GLY A 64 1.15 11.52 25.68
C GLY A 64 0.17 10.87 24.69
N VAL A 65 -0.44 11.71 23.86
CA VAL A 65 -1.43 11.32 22.85
C VAL A 65 -0.88 11.64 21.45
N GLY A 66 -0.97 10.67 20.55
CA GLY A 66 -0.54 10.84 19.16
C GLY A 66 -1.53 11.67 18.35
N SER A 67 -1.15 12.05 17.14
CA SER A 67 -2.10 12.55 16.15
C SER A 67 -1.55 12.33 14.74
N ILE A 68 -2.45 12.37 13.75
CA ILE A 68 -2.18 12.07 12.36
C ILE A 68 -2.58 13.30 11.55
N ALA A 69 -1.66 13.81 10.73
CA ALA A 69 -1.93 14.86 9.76
C ALA A 69 -3.02 14.43 8.75
N LYS A 70 -3.58 15.38 8.01
CA LYS A 70 -4.63 15.14 7.03
C LYS A 70 -4.15 15.40 5.61
N ASP A 71 -4.75 14.73 4.65
CA ASP A 71 -4.72 15.10 3.24
C ASP A 71 -6.14 15.48 2.77
N LYS A 72 -6.47 15.29 1.49
CA LYS A 72 -7.82 15.55 0.96
C LYS A 72 -8.79 14.38 1.18
N ASP A 73 -8.25 13.19 1.42
CA ASP A 73 -8.96 11.91 1.39
C ASP A 73 -9.14 11.35 2.82
N GLY A 74 -8.44 11.90 3.81
CA GLY A 74 -8.65 11.62 5.23
C GLY A 74 -7.40 11.89 6.09
N PRO A 75 -7.18 11.10 7.15
CA PRO A 75 -5.89 11.00 7.83
C PRO A 75 -4.84 10.35 6.92
N VAL A 76 -3.62 10.89 6.93
CA VAL A 76 -2.52 10.43 6.08
C VAL A 76 -2.09 9.01 6.46
N LYS A 77 -1.87 8.16 5.45
CA LYS A 77 -1.69 6.71 5.62
C LYS A 77 -0.22 6.24 5.78
N SER A 78 0.76 7.08 5.46
CA SER A 78 2.17 6.67 5.35
C SER A 78 3.15 7.56 6.12
N ASP A 79 2.87 8.85 6.21
CA ASP A 79 3.66 9.83 6.98
C ASP A 79 2.66 10.65 7.81
N PRO A 80 2.52 10.36 9.11
CA PRO A 80 1.53 11.03 9.95
C PRO A 80 1.93 12.46 10.36
N LEU A 81 3.18 12.91 10.12
CA LEU A 81 3.75 14.15 10.69
C LEU A 81 4.29 15.16 9.67
N PHE A 82 4.49 14.77 8.41
CA PHE A 82 5.10 15.58 7.34
C PHE A 82 6.52 16.08 7.64
N SER A 83 7.31 15.28 8.38
CA SER A 83 8.64 15.65 8.89
C SER A 83 9.59 14.45 9.11
N GLN A 84 10.88 14.76 9.28
CA GLN A 84 11.93 13.83 9.76
C GLN A 84 12.19 14.04 11.28
N ASP A 85 12.94 13.17 11.94
CA ASP A 85 13.45 13.33 13.33
C ASP A 85 12.41 13.59 14.46
N SER A 86 11.23 12.96 14.37
CA SER A 86 10.23 12.91 15.47
C SER A 86 10.60 11.99 16.67
N VAL A 87 11.70 11.24 16.55
CA VAL A 87 12.35 10.44 17.60
C VAL A 87 13.86 10.60 17.43
N ILE A 88 14.55 11.05 18.48
CA ILE A 88 16.02 11.18 18.47
C ILE A 88 16.62 10.43 19.65
N VAL A 89 17.72 9.69 19.39
CA VAL A 89 18.48 8.93 20.40
C VAL A 89 19.93 9.37 20.41
N LYS A 90 20.46 9.69 21.59
CA LYS A 90 21.84 10.17 21.76
C LYS A 90 22.36 9.78 23.14
N GLY A 91 23.50 9.07 23.18
CA GLY A 91 23.97 8.43 24.41
C GLY A 91 22.95 7.40 24.91
N ASN A 92 22.46 7.59 26.13
CA ASN A 92 21.40 6.81 26.78
C ASN A 92 20.05 7.57 26.84
N GLN A 93 19.91 8.70 26.13
CA GLN A 93 18.71 9.53 26.13
C GLN A 93 17.91 9.33 24.83
N LEU A 94 16.58 9.25 24.95
CA LEU A 94 15.62 9.21 23.84
C LEU A 94 14.58 10.31 24.04
N PHE A 95 14.31 11.10 23.01
CA PHE A 95 13.27 12.14 23.01
C PHE A 95 12.28 11.90 21.88
N THR A 96 11.01 12.23 22.08
CA THR A 96 9.97 12.13 21.05
C THR A 96 8.81 13.11 21.28
N VAL A 97 8.02 13.34 20.22
CA VAL A 97 6.87 14.24 20.20
C VAL A 97 5.54 13.50 20.38
N ASN A 98 4.54 14.20 20.94
CA ASN A 98 3.16 13.74 21.08
C ASN A 98 2.22 14.76 20.39
N PRO A 99 1.92 14.59 19.09
CA PRO A 99 1.25 15.62 18.30
C PRO A 99 -0.22 15.89 18.69
N GLY A 100 -0.86 14.97 19.41
CA GLY A 100 -2.25 15.12 19.88
C GLY A 100 -2.39 15.76 21.25
N SER A 101 -1.42 15.58 22.14
CA SER A 101 -1.38 16.24 23.46
C SER A 101 -0.56 17.53 23.47
N ASN A 102 0.12 17.89 22.37
CA ASN A 102 1.04 19.03 22.28
C ASN A 102 2.15 18.97 23.34
N THR A 103 2.78 17.79 23.47
CA THR A 103 3.83 17.52 24.48
C THR A 103 5.05 16.81 23.91
N VAL A 104 6.16 16.85 24.65
CA VAL A 104 7.42 16.13 24.41
C VAL A 104 7.67 15.16 25.56
N SER A 105 8.17 13.97 25.25
CA SER A 105 8.52 12.93 26.23
C SER A 105 10.02 12.62 26.19
N ARG A 106 10.62 12.41 27.36
CA ARG A 106 12.04 12.01 27.54
C ARG A 106 12.13 10.64 28.20
N PHE A 107 12.98 9.77 27.67
CA PHE A 107 13.23 8.44 28.22
C PHE A 107 14.72 8.20 28.44
N LEU A 108 15.02 7.54 29.56
CA LEU A 108 16.30 6.91 29.83
C LEU A 108 16.32 5.50 29.21
N ILE A 109 17.34 5.20 28.42
CA ILE A 109 17.63 3.86 27.90
C ILE A 109 18.53 3.12 28.91
N PRO A 110 18.07 2.05 29.59
CA PRO A 110 18.91 1.30 30.51
C PRO A 110 19.98 0.51 29.76
N GLU A 111 21.26 0.67 30.10
CA GLU A 111 22.38 0.02 29.39
C GLU A 111 22.22 -1.51 29.25
N ASN A 112 21.81 -2.15 30.36
CA ASN A 112 21.61 -3.60 30.40
C ASN A 112 20.33 -4.06 29.69
N ASP A 113 19.38 -3.15 29.43
CA ASP A 113 18.09 -3.50 28.83
C ASP A 113 17.49 -2.40 27.92
N PRO A 114 18.12 -2.11 26.78
CA PRO A 114 17.66 -1.09 25.83
C PRO A 114 16.32 -1.41 25.15
N LEU A 115 15.72 -2.59 25.39
CA LEU A 115 14.37 -2.89 24.90
C LEU A 115 13.27 -2.26 25.74
N HIS A 116 13.57 -1.83 26.97
CA HIS A 116 12.62 -1.22 27.88
C HIS A 116 13.11 0.21 28.25
N PRO A 117 13.04 1.18 27.32
CA PRO A 117 13.29 2.58 27.65
C PRO A 117 12.29 3.03 28.73
N VAL A 118 12.76 3.78 29.72
CA VAL A 118 11.99 4.21 30.89
C VAL A 118 11.66 5.69 30.74
N LEU A 119 10.37 6.04 30.70
CA LEU A 119 9.90 7.43 30.72
C LEU A 119 10.37 8.07 32.03
N GLU A 120 11.11 9.18 31.96
CA GLU A 120 11.74 9.77 33.16
C GLU A 120 10.79 10.66 33.97
N ASP A 121 9.88 11.37 33.29
CA ASP A 121 8.91 12.29 33.89
C ASP A 121 7.68 12.43 32.98
N GLU A 122 6.63 13.10 33.46
CA GLU A 122 5.41 13.35 32.68
C GLU A 122 5.68 14.26 31.45
N PRO A 123 4.93 14.10 30.33
CA PRO A 123 5.21 14.84 29.10
C PRO A 123 5.05 16.36 29.25
N VAL A 124 6.10 17.11 28.94
CA VAL A 124 6.10 18.58 29.02
C VAL A 124 5.44 19.20 27.80
N SER A 125 4.78 20.36 27.92
CA SER A 125 4.19 21.03 26.75
C SER A 125 5.26 21.46 25.74
N SER A 126 5.02 21.20 24.45
CA SER A 126 5.91 21.58 23.34
C SER A 126 5.90 23.07 23.01
N GLY A 127 5.17 23.88 23.76
CA GLY A 127 5.02 25.33 23.58
C GLY A 127 4.06 25.72 22.44
N GLY A 128 3.96 24.93 21.37
CA GLY A 128 3.10 25.17 20.20
C GLY A 128 1.94 24.16 20.05
N GLU A 129 1.48 23.99 18.82
CA GLU A 129 0.48 22.97 18.44
C GLU A 129 1.04 22.01 17.38
N PHE A 130 0.67 20.72 17.48
CA PHE A 130 1.15 19.63 16.63
C PHE A 130 2.69 19.60 16.54
N PRO A 131 3.40 19.28 17.65
CA PRO A 131 4.84 19.04 17.63
C PRO A 131 5.18 17.86 16.71
N ASN A 132 6.14 18.04 15.81
CA ASN A 132 6.38 17.09 14.71
C ASN A 132 7.84 16.60 14.57
N SER A 133 8.84 17.36 15.00
CA SER A 133 10.26 16.97 14.94
C SER A 133 11.04 17.50 16.16
N ILE A 134 12.15 16.87 16.53
CA ILE A 134 12.91 17.17 17.75
C ILE A 134 14.43 16.95 17.65
N ALA A 135 15.19 18.03 17.85
CA ALA A 135 16.65 18.01 17.92
C ALA A 135 17.16 17.89 19.36
N TYR A 136 18.31 17.22 19.58
CA TYR A 136 19.01 17.22 20.87
C TYR A 136 20.53 17.40 20.76
N SER A 137 21.06 18.35 21.55
CA SER A 137 22.47 18.69 21.68
C SER A 137 23.06 18.10 22.97
N GLU A 138 23.89 17.06 22.85
CA GLU A 138 24.62 16.45 23.98
C GLU A 138 25.69 17.42 24.52
N LYS A 139 26.27 18.26 23.65
CA LYS A 139 27.31 19.24 24.02
C LYS A 139 26.77 20.41 24.85
N ASN A 140 25.55 20.88 24.54
CA ASN A 140 24.94 22.04 25.19
C ASN A 140 23.84 21.68 26.20
N GLN A 141 23.42 20.40 26.27
CA GLN A 141 22.29 19.91 27.06
C GLN A 141 20.97 20.65 26.75
N ILE A 142 20.67 20.79 25.45
CA ILE A 142 19.46 21.44 24.93
C ILE A 142 18.69 20.47 24.05
N ALA A 143 17.39 20.28 24.31
CA ALA A 143 16.45 19.69 23.35
C ALA A 143 15.57 20.80 22.76
N CYS A 144 15.28 20.77 21.46
CA CYS A 144 14.42 21.74 20.79
C CYS A 144 13.40 21.04 19.90
N VAL A 145 12.12 21.37 20.07
CA VAL A 145 10.99 20.77 19.32
C VAL A 145 10.39 21.77 18.34
N SER A 146 10.07 21.31 17.13
CA SER A 146 9.26 22.08 16.19
C SER A 146 7.78 21.77 16.33
N ASN A 147 6.95 22.80 16.18
CA ASN A 147 5.50 22.73 16.15
C ASN A 147 5.01 23.28 14.81
N THR A 148 4.05 22.61 14.17
CA THR A 148 3.60 22.96 12.80
C THR A 148 2.09 23.19 12.65
N GLY A 149 1.30 23.09 13.73
CA GLY A 149 -0.12 23.42 13.73
C GLY A 149 -0.39 24.93 13.76
N LYS A 150 -1.60 25.33 14.17
CA LYS A 150 -2.02 26.75 14.26
C LYS A 150 -1.06 27.62 15.09
N LYS A 151 -0.46 27.06 16.13
CA LYS A 151 0.61 27.69 16.92
C LYS A 151 1.97 27.11 16.52
N ALA A 152 2.41 27.43 15.31
CA ALA A 152 3.69 26.98 14.77
C ALA A 152 4.88 27.74 15.36
N GLY A 153 5.99 27.04 15.56
CA GLY A 153 7.20 27.60 16.17
C GLY A 153 8.05 26.57 16.91
N VAL A 154 9.19 27.01 17.41
CA VAL A 154 10.15 26.18 18.14
C VAL A 154 10.15 26.53 19.62
N GLN A 155 10.11 25.50 20.47
CA GLN A 155 10.42 25.61 21.89
C GLN A 155 11.69 24.82 22.18
N CYS A 156 12.64 25.43 22.89
CA CYS A 156 13.79 24.73 23.44
C CYS A 156 13.61 24.47 24.94
N PHE A 157 14.33 23.48 25.44
CA PHE A 157 14.34 23.03 26.83
C PHE A 157 15.78 22.73 27.27
N SER A 158 16.11 23.00 28.53
CA SER A 158 17.29 22.41 29.14
C SER A 158 17.04 20.93 29.42
N VAL A 159 18.11 20.12 29.34
CA VAL A 159 18.07 18.70 29.67
C VAL A 159 18.87 18.48 30.96
N PRO A 160 18.23 18.47 32.14
CA PRO A 160 18.92 18.17 33.39
C PRO A 160 19.25 16.68 33.49
N GLU A 161 20.36 16.36 34.17
CA GLU A 161 20.85 14.99 34.42
C GLU A 161 19.79 14.06 35.03
N CYS A 162 18.85 14.62 35.79
CA CYS A 162 17.62 13.96 36.25
C CYS A 162 16.48 14.98 36.40
N GLY A 163 15.23 14.53 36.28
CA GLY A 163 14.03 15.38 36.38
C GLY A 163 13.52 15.91 35.03
N PRO A 164 12.51 16.79 35.04
CA PRO A 164 11.75 17.17 33.86
C PRO A 164 12.52 18.09 32.91
N LEU A 165 12.03 18.22 31.68
CA LEU A 165 12.53 19.20 30.71
C LEU A 165 12.05 20.61 31.07
N GLU A 166 12.98 21.52 31.39
CA GLU A 166 12.63 22.90 31.75
C GLU A 166 12.64 23.81 30.49
N PRO A 167 11.56 24.57 30.20
CA PRO A 167 11.54 25.48 29.05
C PRO A 167 12.68 26.52 29.07
N LEU A 168 13.44 26.58 27.98
CA LEU A 168 14.64 27.38 27.84
C LEU A 168 14.43 28.50 26.81
N GLY A 169 14.13 29.69 27.33
CA GLY A 169 13.87 30.89 26.52
C GLY A 169 12.46 30.96 25.95
N ASP A 170 12.16 32.08 25.30
CA ASP A 170 10.84 32.35 24.72
C ASP A 170 10.56 31.45 23.51
N PHE A 171 9.28 31.14 23.30
CA PHE A 171 8.80 30.42 22.11
C PHE A 171 9.14 31.21 20.84
N MET A 172 9.81 30.56 19.88
CA MET A 172 10.27 31.17 18.63
C MET A 172 9.25 30.90 17.50
N PRO A 173 8.34 31.84 17.16
CA PRO A 173 7.30 31.59 16.18
C PRO A 173 7.86 31.42 14.76
N LEU A 174 7.21 30.57 13.97
CA LEU A 174 7.50 30.38 12.54
C LEU A 174 6.35 30.96 11.69
N PRO A 175 6.62 31.49 10.49
CA PRO A 175 5.62 32.14 9.63
C PRO A 175 4.75 31.12 8.85
N ILE A 176 4.26 30.11 9.56
CA ILE A 176 3.42 29.03 9.03
C ILE A 176 1.94 29.38 9.23
N ASN A 177 1.12 29.02 8.26
CA ASN A 177 -0.34 29.13 8.32
C ASN A 177 -0.94 27.76 8.01
N GLN A 178 -1.23 27.01 9.06
CA GLN A 178 -1.71 25.63 9.00
C GLN A 178 -2.83 25.36 10.01
N THR A 179 -3.47 24.21 9.84
CA THR A 179 -4.52 23.71 10.76
C THR A 179 -3.93 22.80 11.84
N SER A 180 -4.76 22.37 12.80
CA SER A 180 -4.37 21.42 13.85
C SER A 180 -5.42 20.31 13.92
N PRO A 181 -5.10 19.04 13.55
CA PRO A 181 -3.89 18.63 12.84
C PRO A 181 -3.74 19.32 11.47
N PRO A 182 -2.51 19.45 10.93
CA PRO A 182 -2.25 20.12 9.65
C PRO A 182 -2.86 19.36 8.47
N VAL A 183 -3.09 20.06 7.35
CA VAL A 183 -3.66 19.53 6.11
C VAL A 183 -2.67 19.71 4.96
N GLY A 184 -2.21 18.61 4.39
CA GLY A 184 -1.17 18.54 3.37
C GLY A 184 0.23 18.84 3.90
N PRO A 185 1.29 18.37 3.20
CA PRO A 185 2.67 18.63 3.60
C PRO A 185 3.12 20.07 3.30
N VAL A 186 2.43 20.81 2.43
CA VAL A 186 2.81 22.19 2.12
C VAL A 186 2.63 23.10 3.33
N ASN A 187 3.54 24.07 3.48
CA ASN A 187 3.57 25.01 4.61
C ASN A 187 3.69 24.33 6.00
N THR A 188 4.38 23.19 6.12
CA THR A 188 4.71 22.56 7.41
C THR A 188 6.20 22.64 7.74
N VAL A 189 6.56 22.51 9.02
CA VAL A 189 7.96 22.33 9.43
C VAL A 189 8.47 20.98 8.91
N SER A 190 9.60 21.00 8.23
CA SER A 190 10.21 19.86 7.57
C SER A 190 11.09 19.06 8.51
N ASP A 191 12.01 19.74 9.17
CA ASP A 191 13.06 19.14 9.99
C ASP A 191 13.56 20.15 11.04
N ILE A 192 14.08 19.68 12.16
CA ILE A 192 14.80 20.49 13.14
C ILE A 192 16.04 19.73 13.62
N VAL A 193 17.22 20.30 13.39
CA VAL A 193 18.50 19.59 13.55
C VAL A 193 19.64 20.53 13.94
N PHE A 194 20.55 20.07 14.81
CA PHE A 194 21.78 20.80 15.13
C PHE A 194 22.88 20.48 14.10
N ASN A 195 23.69 21.46 13.73
CA ASN A 195 24.88 21.19 12.90
C ASN A 195 25.91 20.31 13.65
N PRO A 196 26.84 19.62 12.95
CA PRO A 196 27.78 18.67 13.55
C PRO A 196 28.63 19.20 14.72
N SER A 197 29.01 20.48 14.76
CA SER A 197 29.71 21.05 15.92
C SER A 197 28.80 21.52 17.06
N GLU A 198 27.48 21.42 16.92
CA GLU A 198 26.45 21.89 17.86
C GLU A 198 26.70 23.37 18.25
N THR A 199 26.73 24.22 17.22
CA THR A 199 26.93 25.69 17.29
C THR A 199 25.82 26.49 16.62
N ALA A 200 24.95 25.82 15.86
CA ALA A 200 23.73 26.36 15.27
C ALA A 200 22.63 25.29 15.22
N LEU A 201 21.39 25.74 15.39
CA LEU A 201 20.17 24.97 15.24
C LEU A 201 19.51 25.39 13.92
N TYR A 202 19.22 24.42 13.05
CA TYR A 202 18.57 24.65 11.77
C TYR A 202 17.15 24.11 11.79
N VAL A 203 16.23 24.84 11.15
CA VAL A 203 14.81 24.49 11.01
C VAL A 203 14.38 24.77 9.57
N SER A 204 13.98 23.72 8.85
CA SER A 204 13.44 23.83 7.49
C SER A 204 11.92 23.86 7.50
N VAL A 205 11.32 24.60 6.57
CA VAL A 205 9.86 24.77 6.43
C VAL A 205 9.49 24.74 4.96
N LYS A 206 8.63 23.78 4.59
CA LYS A 206 8.10 23.58 3.23
C LYS A 206 7.45 24.85 2.69
N GLY A 207 7.64 25.10 1.39
CA GLY A 207 6.83 26.10 0.68
C GLY A 207 5.34 25.76 0.72
N ASP A 208 4.50 26.79 0.53
CA ASP A 208 3.04 26.67 0.50
C ASP A 208 2.47 26.21 -0.86
N GLY A 209 3.34 26.02 -1.86
CA GLY A 209 3.00 25.69 -3.24
C GLY A 209 3.02 26.88 -4.20
N MET A 210 3.04 28.12 -3.70
CA MET A 210 3.22 29.35 -4.49
C MET A 210 4.54 30.08 -4.12
N GLY A 211 4.89 30.08 -2.84
CA GLY A 211 6.14 30.61 -2.29
C GLY A 211 7.21 29.53 -2.06
N LEU A 212 8.46 29.99 -1.96
CA LEU A 212 9.62 29.17 -1.60
C LEU A 212 9.54 28.69 -0.14
N GLY A 213 10.24 27.61 0.18
CA GLY A 213 10.49 27.22 1.57
C GLY A 213 11.30 28.26 2.36
N PHE A 214 11.58 27.93 3.61
CA PHE A 214 12.43 28.70 4.51
C PHE A 214 13.41 27.79 5.22
N LEU A 215 14.66 28.25 5.37
CA LEU A 215 15.62 27.64 6.29
C LEU A 215 16.04 28.69 7.32
N PHE A 216 15.65 28.46 8.57
CA PHE A 216 16.00 29.29 9.72
C PHE A 216 17.25 28.70 10.39
N ALA A 217 18.25 29.53 10.67
CA ALA A 217 19.48 29.14 11.33
C ALA A 217 19.69 29.99 12.59
N TYR A 218 19.40 29.41 13.76
CA TYR A 218 19.54 30.03 15.07
C TYR A 218 20.92 29.73 15.63
N ARG A 219 21.58 30.71 16.26
CA ARG A 219 22.92 30.51 16.84
C ARG A 219 22.82 29.86 18.22
N VAL A 220 23.69 28.90 18.51
CA VAL A 220 23.85 28.35 19.86
C VAL A 220 25.04 29.03 20.55
N VAL A 221 24.81 29.60 21.74
CA VAL A 221 25.80 30.31 22.55
C VAL A 221 25.56 29.98 24.03
N ASP A 222 26.62 29.61 24.76
CA ASP A 222 26.60 29.42 26.23
C ASP A 222 25.41 28.61 26.77
N GLY A 223 25.11 27.48 26.12
CA GLY A 223 24.01 26.59 26.51
C GLY A 223 22.61 27.11 26.17
N LYS A 224 22.48 28.08 25.25
CA LYS A 224 21.21 28.69 24.83
C LYS A 224 21.13 28.88 23.31
N VAL A 225 19.91 28.98 22.80
CA VAL A 225 19.62 29.35 21.41
C VAL A 225 19.28 30.84 21.35
N ASP A 226 19.93 31.59 20.45
CA ASP A 226 19.57 32.99 20.15
C ASP A 226 18.26 33.01 19.36
N PRO A 227 17.16 33.64 19.85
CA PRO A 227 15.87 33.65 19.18
C PRO A 227 15.83 34.48 17.88
N LYS A 228 16.96 35.03 17.43
CA LYS A 228 17.09 35.75 16.14
C LYS A 228 17.76 34.85 15.09
N PRO A 229 16.99 34.13 14.26
CA PRO A 229 17.54 33.30 13.21
C PRO A 229 18.09 34.14 12.05
N VAL A 230 19.09 33.59 11.37
CA VAL A 230 19.41 33.98 9.99
C VAL A 230 18.48 33.19 9.08
N ILE A 231 17.68 33.88 8.26
CA ILE A 231 16.66 33.27 7.41
C ILE A 231 17.19 33.20 5.98
N SER A 232 17.19 31.99 5.40
CA SER A 232 17.58 31.73 4.02
C SER A 232 16.39 31.22 3.22
N ARG A 233 16.25 31.67 1.97
CA ARG A 233 15.23 31.19 1.01
C ARG A 233 15.83 30.94 -0.39
N PRO A 234 16.64 29.89 -0.58
CA PRO A 234 17.14 29.51 -1.91
C PRO A 234 16.00 29.26 -2.91
N PRO A 235 16.08 29.79 -4.15
CA PRO A 235 14.99 29.69 -5.13
C PRO A 235 14.73 28.28 -5.69
N GLU A 236 15.63 27.33 -5.44
CA GLU A 236 15.52 25.93 -5.81
C GLU A 236 14.69 25.11 -4.80
N LEU A 237 14.44 25.62 -3.59
CA LEU A 237 13.73 24.92 -2.52
C LEU A 237 12.24 25.30 -2.50
N LYS A 238 11.40 24.33 -2.84
CA LYS A 238 9.95 24.47 -3.01
C LYS A 238 9.17 23.58 -2.05
N VAL A 239 9.56 22.31 -1.94
CA VAL A 239 8.91 21.32 -1.08
C VAL A 239 10.01 20.53 -0.36
N ASP A 240 10.88 21.26 0.33
CA ASP A 240 12.00 20.74 1.11
C ASP A 240 11.52 19.83 2.26
N PHE A 241 12.15 18.67 2.47
CA PHE A 241 11.61 17.71 3.45
C PHE A 241 12.56 17.34 4.59
N SER A 242 13.82 16.98 4.33
CA SER A 242 14.82 16.58 5.35
C SER A 242 16.11 17.36 5.19
N LEU A 243 16.89 17.53 6.27
CA LEU A 243 18.13 18.28 6.29
C LEU A 243 19.31 17.45 6.85
N THR A 244 19.91 16.63 5.98
CA THR A 244 21.02 15.74 6.34
C THR A 244 22.37 16.44 6.29
N PHE A 245 22.95 16.71 7.46
CA PHE A 245 24.31 17.22 7.62
C PHE A 245 25.39 16.15 7.44
N PHE A 246 26.56 16.56 6.91
CA PHE A 246 27.79 15.77 6.92
C PHE A 246 29.05 16.58 7.24
N SER A 247 29.00 17.92 7.12
CA SER A 247 29.96 18.86 7.72
C SER A 247 29.25 20.14 8.15
N ASP A 248 29.90 21.00 8.95
CA ASP A 248 29.31 22.28 9.38
C ASP A 248 28.98 23.25 8.22
N ASP A 249 29.66 23.08 7.08
CA ASP A 249 29.57 23.90 5.88
C ASP A 249 28.81 23.24 4.72
N ALA A 250 28.36 21.99 4.86
CA ALA A 250 27.63 21.28 3.81
C ALA A 250 26.63 20.22 4.31
N ALA A 251 25.48 20.18 3.63
CA ALA A 251 24.35 19.29 3.90
C ALA A 251 23.64 18.92 2.58
N VAL A 252 22.85 17.85 2.60
CA VAL A 252 21.84 17.54 1.57
C VAL A 252 20.47 17.87 2.14
N MET A 253 19.66 18.58 1.35
CA MET A 253 18.23 18.76 1.61
C MET A 253 17.43 18.03 0.51
N THR A 254 16.48 17.18 0.88
CA THR A 254 15.53 16.59 -0.08
C THR A 254 14.47 17.59 -0.50
N ASP A 255 13.96 17.49 -1.73
CA ASP A 255 12.82 18.27 -2.23
C ASP A 255 11.94 17.39 -3.14
N ALA A 256 10.68 17.22 -2.75
CA ALA A 256 9.75 16.31 -3.41
C ALA A 256 9.43 16.70 -4.88
N ALA A 257 9.72 17.94 -5.28
CA ALA A 257 9.50 18.40 -6.65
C ALA A 257 10.57 17.93 -7.67
N TYR A 258 11.72 17.39 -7.23
CA TYR A 258 12.78 16.93 -8.15
C TYR A 258 13.83 15.94 -7.61
N GLY A 259 13.93 15.72 -6.29
CA GLY A 259 14.97 14.87 -5.71
C GLY A 259 15.64 15.51 -4.50
N ALA A 260 16.83 16.10 -4.69
CA ALA A 260 17.58 16.71 -3.60
C ALA A 260 18.42 17.92 -4.05
N SER A 261 18.85 18.74 -3.10
CA SER A 261 19.76 19.86 -3.29
C SER A 261 20.94 19.74 -2.34
N TYR A 262 22.14 19.95 -2.88
CA TYR A 262 23.35 20.13 -2.09
C TYR A 262 23.38 21.58 -1.57
N LEU A 263 23.44 21.73 -0.25
CA LEU A 263 23.55 23.02 0.42
C LEU A 263 24.99 23.32 0.79
N THR A 264 25.41 24.57 0.55
CA THR A 264 26.59 25.17 1.15
C THR A 264 26.14 26.13 2.24
N LEU A 265 26.64 25.93 3.45
CA LEU A 265 26.31 26.72 4.63
C LEU A 265 27.47 27.65 4.97
N HIS A 266 27.15 28.92 5.17
CA HIS A 266 28.15 29.99 5.30
C HIS A 266 28.38 30.35 6.78
N LYS A 267 29.55 30.90 7.12
CA LYS A 267 29.94 31.21 8.52
C LYS A 267 29.04 32.25 9.22
N ASN A 268 28.26 33.00 8.46
CA ASN A 268 27.21 33.91 8.92
C ASN A 268 25.85 33.20 9.18
N LEU A 269 25.78 31.87 9.06
CA LEU A 269 24.58 31.02 9.14
C LEU A 269 23.58 31.13 7.97
N SER A 270 23.89 31.85 6.89
CA SER A 270 23.07 31.78 5.67
C SER A 270 23.37 30.51 4.87
N ALA A 271 22.38 30.00 4.14
CA ALA A 271 22.48 28.82 3.29
C ALA A 271 22.23 29.15 1.82
N THR A 272 22.92 28.45 0.92
CA THR A 272 22.72 28.53 -0.53
C THR A 272 22.73 27.13 -1.14
N VAL A 273 21.81 26.82 -2.05
CA VAL A 273 21.91 25.63 -2.90
C VAL A 273 23.09 25.86 -3.86
N SER A 274 24.06 24.96 -3.85
CA SER A 274 25.22 25.02 -4.75
C SER A 274 25.15 23.97 -5.86
N LYS A 275 24.27 22.97 -5.74
CA LYS A 275 23.95 22.01 -6.81
C LYS A 275 22.54 21.42 -6.61
N LYS A 276 21.69 21.56 -7.63
CA LYS A 276 20.45 20.78 -7.76
C LYS A 276 20.79 19.34 -8.17
N ILE A 277 20.18 18.35 -7.53
CA ILE A 277 20.36 16.92 -7.79
C ILE A 277 19.01 16.34 -8.20
N GLU A 278 18.80 16.22 -9.51
CA GLU A 278 17.58 15.62 -10.07
C GLU A 278 17.71 14.09 -10.02
N ILE A 279 16.76 13.42 -9.36
CA ILE A 279 16.82 11.96 -9.13
C ILE A 279 15.96 11.25 -10.19
N PRO A 280 16.55 10.41 -11.06
CA PRO A 280 15.81 9.70 -12.10
C PRO A 280 14.69 8.81 -11.55
N GLY A 281 13.47 9.01 -12.04
CA GLY A 281 12.30 8.24 -11.64
C GLY A 281 11.75 8.57 -10.24
N GLN A 282 12.19 9.67 -9.62
CA GLN A 282 11.58 10.16 -8.39
C GLN A 282 10.15 10.64 -8.60
N THR A 283 9.30 10.50 -7.59
CA THR A 283 7.90 10.93 -7.61
C THR A 283 7.54 11.78 -6.39
N ALA A 284 8.22 11.59 -5.26
CA ALA A 284 8.24 12.47 -4.10
C ALA A 284 9.38 12.06 -3.16
N THR A 285 10.60 12.54 -3.45
CA THR A 285 11.77 12.35 -2.60
C THR A 285 11.65 13.16 -1.31
N CYS A 286 11.72 12.48 -0.15
CA CYS A 286 11.40 13.08 1.14
C CYS A 286 12.47 12.87 2.22
N TRP A 287 12.99 11.66 2.45
CA TRP A 287 13.92 11.42 3.57
C TRP A 287 15.37 11.25 3.11
N SER A 288 16.30 11.56 4.00
CA SER A 288 17.72 11.31 3.77
C SER A 288 18.47 10.97 5.06
N VAL A 289 19.54 10.18 4.94
CA VAL A 289 20.41 9.81 6.06
C VAL A 289 21.86 9.72 5.62
N PHE A 290 22.77 10.33 6.39
CA PHE A 290 24.21 10.25 6.18
C PHE A 290 24.80 9.05 6.93
N SER A 291 25.66 8.27 6.27
CA SER A 291 26.50 7.28 6.93
C SER A 291 27.96 7.71 6.93
N PRO A 292 28.50 8.18 8.08
CA PRO A 292 29.91 8.51 8.22
C PRO A 292 30.85 7.34 7.90
N ALA A 293 30.41 6.10 8.19
CA ALA A 293 31.20 4.89 7.97
C ALA A 293 31.45 4.58 6.48
N PHE A 294 30.55 5.01 5.59
CA PHE A 294 30.64 4.78 4.13
C PHE A 294 30.85 6.07 3.32
N ASN A 295 30.91 7.23 3.99
CA ASN A 295 30.97 8.56 3.37
C ASN A 295 29.97 8.69 2.20
N ALA A 296 28.70 8.44 2.51
CA ALA A 296 27.59 8.40 1.57
C ALA A 296 26.32 8.94 2.23
N VAL A 297 25.50 9.67 1.47
CA VAL A 297 24.14 10.05 1.86
C VAL A 297 23.17 9.15 1.10
N TYR A 298 22.27 8.49 1.82
CA TYR A 298 21.18 7.69 1.25
C TYR A 298 19.92 8.56 1.23
N VAL A 299 19.15 8.47 0.14
CA VAL A 299 17.99 9.33 -0.14
C VAL A 299 16.81 8.47 -0.59
N MET A 300 15.64 8.77 -0.04
CA MET A 300 14.43 7.93 -0.07
C MET A 300 13.19 8.69 -0.57
N ASP A 301 12.28 7.97 -1.23
CA ASP A 301 11.08 8.52 -1.88
C ASP A 301 9.82 7.76 -1.44
N VAL A 302 8.77 8.49 -1.03
CA VAL A 302 7.53 7.90 -0.45
C VAL A 302 6.78 6.98 -1.42
N LYS A 303 7.03 7.08 -2.72
CA LYS A 303 6.40 6.27 -3.78
C LYS A 303 7.37 5.29 -4.45
N SER A 304 8.66 5.32 -4.13
CA SER A 304 9.66 4.40 -4.69
C SER A 304 10.38 3.59 -3.60
N PRO A 305 10.47 2.25 -3.70
CA PRO A 305 11.24 1.45 -2.76
C PRO A 305 12.76 1.56 -2.98
N ASN A 306 13.19 2.32 -3.99
CA ASN A 306 14.60 2.50 -4.36
C ASN A 306 15.35 3.44 -3.41
N ILE A 307 16.63 3.16 -3.16
CA ILE A 307 17.53 3.99 -2.36
C ILE A 307 18.55 4.67 -3.29
N THR A 308 18.48 5.99 -3.41
CA THR A 308 19.47 6.77 -4.17
C THR A 308 20.68 7.05 -3.28
N THR A 309 21.90 6.78 -3.75
CA THR A 309 23.13 7.01 -2.98
C THR A 309 23.93 8.17 -3.58
N LEU A 310 24.22 9.19 -2.77
CA LEU A 310 24.95 10.39 -3.15
C LEU A 310 26.37 10.43 -2.57
N ASP A 311 27.31 11.06 -3.28
CA ASP A 311 28.58 11.48 -2.68
C ASP A 311 28.43 12.80 -1.89
N PRO A 312 28.75 12.86 -0.59
CA PRO A 312 28.71 14.08 0.20
C PRO A 312 29.79 15.11 -0.19
N LYS A 313 30.72 14.81 -1.09
CA LYS A 313 31.75 15.76 -1.56
C LYS A 313 31.42 16.42 -2.90
N SER A 314 30.62 15.78 -3.75
CA SER A 314 30.29 16.28 -5.10
C SER A 314 28.80 16.43 -5.38
N GLY A 315 27.92 15.92 -4.51
CA GLY A 315 26.48 15.89 -4.75
C GLY A 315 26.11 15.08 -6.01
N GLU A 316 26.87 14.03 -6.30
CA GLU A 316 26.64 13.15 -7.46
C GLU A 316 25.99 11.85 -7.03
N ILE A 317 25.05 11.37 -7.84
CA ILE A 317 24.45 10.05 -7.67
C ILE A 317 25.52 9.00 -8.01
N LYS A 318 25.97 8.26 -6.99
CA LYS A 318 26.88 7.11 -7.15
C LYS A 318 26.18 5.94 -7.83
N PHE A 319 24.96 5.64 -7.37
CA PHE A 319 24.08 4.59 -7.88
C PHE A 319 22.69 4.72 -7.26
N ILE A 320 21.71 4.07 -7.89
CA ILE A 320 20.37 3.86 -7.33
C ILE A 320 20.24 2.36 -7.05
N SER A 321 19.93 2.01 -5.80
CA SER A 321 19.75 0.63 -5.38
C SER A 321 18.27 0.24 -5.51
N PRO A 322 17.92 -0.81 -6.26
CA PRO A 322 16.53 -1.24 -6.39
C PRO A 322 16.04 -1.85 -5.06
N GLY A 323 14.88 -1.39 -4.60
CA GLY A 323 14.18 -2.01 -3.47
C GLY A 323 13.36 -3.24 -3.85
N GLU A 324 12.66 -3.82 -2.89
CA GLU A 324 11.73 -4.91 -3.16
C GLU A 324 10.52 -4.45 -3.97
N LYS A 325 10.24 -5.14 -5.09
CA LYS A 325 9.12 -4.85 -6.01
C LYS A 325 7.71 -5.04 -5.42
N LYS A 326 7.60 -5.39 -4.13
CA LYS A 326 6.35 -5.54 -3.38
C LYS A 326 6.19 -4.50 -2.26
N ALA A 327 7.23 -3.74 -1.96
CA ALA A 327 7.18 -2.69 -0.96
C ALA A 327 6.57 -1.42 -1.55
N MET A 328 5.65 -0.80 -0.81
CA MET A 328 5.36 0.62 -1.00
C MET A 328 6.57 1.46 -0.55
N GLY A 329 6.67 2.70 -1.01
CA GLY A 329 7.91 3.49 -0.98
C GLY A 329 8.53 3.74 0.40
N SER A 330 9.75 4.29 0.37
CA SER A 330 10.63 4.39 1.53
C SER A 330 10.34 5.67 2.35
N LEU A 331 10.08 5.48 3.64
CA LEU A 331 9.49 6.46 4.56
C LEU A 331 10.43 6.99 5.65
N ASP A 332 11.50 6.27 5.96
CA ASP A 332 12.48 6.67 6.98
C ASP A 332 13.69 5.74 6.88
N ALA A 333 14.86 6.12 7.38
CA ALA A 333 15.99 5.19 7.50
C ALA A 333 17.06 5.59 8.51
N ILE A 334 17.72 4.58 9.08
CA ILE A 334 18.94 4.75 9.88
C ILE A 334 20.05 3.83 9.43
N ALA A 335 21.30 4.30 9.52
CA ALA A 335 22.49 3.50 9.30
C ALA A 335 23.11 3.09 10.64
N ASP A 336 23.12 1.79 10.96
CA ASP A 336 23.91 1.20 12.05
C ASP A 336 24.95 0.22 11.47
N ARG A 337 26.23 0.53 11.73
CA ARG A 337 27.41 -0.18 11.19
C ARG A 337 27.30 -0.32 9.67
N SER A 338 27.28 -1.55 9.14
CA SER A 338 27.12 -1.83 7.70
C SER A 338 25.68 -2.17 7.31
N SER A 339 24.67 -1.62 7.99
CA SER A 339 23.28 -1.85 7.60
C SER A 339 22.45 -0.58 7.64
N LEU A 340 21.78 -0.32 6.54
CA LEU A 340 20.74 0.69 6.40
C LEU A 340 19.40 -0.01 6.63
N TYR A 341 18.69 0.37 7.70
CA TYR A 341 17.34 -0.10 8.00
C TYR A 341 16.38 0.96 7.49
N VAL A 342 15.44 0.57 6.63
CA VAL A 342 14.53 1.48 5.92
C VAL A 342 13.10 1.10 6.24
N LEU A 343 12.31 2.08 6.64
CA LEU A 343 10.88 1.94 6.88
C LEU A 343 10.13 2.06 5.55
N GLN A 344 9.18 1.15 5.29
CA GLN A 344 8.45 1.09 4.02
C GLN A 344 6.93 1.22 4.20
N GLY A 345 6.23 1.71 3.17
CA GLY A 345 4.80 2.05 3.24
C GLY A 345 3.84 0.87 3.44
N SER A 346 4.31 -0.36 3.29
CA SER A 346 3.70 -1.56 3.88
C SER A 346 4.48 -1.90 5.14
N PRO A 347 3.86 -2.15 6.31
CA PRO A 347 4.51 -2.11 7.62
C PRO A 347 5.59 -3.21 7.78
N GLU A 348 6.78 -2.83 7.34
CA GLU A 348 7.92 -3.67 7.09
C GLU A 348 9.18 -2.81 7.18
N ILE A 349 10.13 -3.24 8.00
CA ILE A 349 11.48 -2.67 8.01
C ILE A 349 12.31 -3.52 7.04
N ALA A 350 12.74 -2.90 5.94
CA ALA A 350 13.72 -3.46 5.02
C ALA A 350 15.13 -3.24 5.54
N ARG A 351 16.07 -4.12 5.16
CA ARG A 351 17.48 -4.03 5.53
C ARG A 351 18.36 -4.16 4.29
N PHE A 352 19.23 -3.19 4.09
CA PHE A 352 20.26 -3.21 3.05
C PHE A 352 21.64 -3.34 3.70
N ASP A 353 22.49 -4.24 3.21
CA ASP A 353 23.90 -4.29 3.61
C ASP A 353 24.68 -3.22 2.84
N LEU A 354 25.43 -2.38 3.57
CA LEU A 354 26.23 -1.30 3.01
C LEU A 354 27.62 -1.78 2.57
N LYS A 355 28.03 -3.02 2.89
CA LYS A 355 29.28 -3.60 2.37
C LYS A 355 29.24 -3.65 0.84
N GLY A 356 30.21 -2.99 0.20
CA GLY A 356 30.25 -2.83 -1.26
C GLY A 356 29.55 -1.57 -1.79
N SER A 357 28.94 -0.75 -0.92
CA SER A 357 28.47 0.61 -1.25
C SER A 357 29.59 1.50 -1.81
N GLU A 358 30.84 1.26 -1.40
CA GLU A 358 32.04 1.94 -1.92
C GLU A 358 32.28 1.68 -3.42
N ASN A 359 31.80 0.55 -3.96
CA ASN A 359 32.07 0.07 -5.32
C ASN A 359 30.81 -0.05 -6.19
N GLY A 360 29.72 0.62 -5.82
CA GLY A 360 28.49 0.69 -6.63
C GLY A 360 27.73 -0.62 -6.81
N LYS A 361 27.84 -1.56 -5.85
CA LYS A 361 27.20 -2.89 -5.92
C LYS A 361 26.43 -3.24 -4.65
N MET A 362 25.53 -2.36 -4.22
CA MET A 362 24.52 -2.73 -3.24
C MET A 362 23.55 -3.74 -3.88
N LYS A 363 23.40 -4.92 -3.27
CA LYS A 363 22.38 -5.92 -3.63
C LYS A 363 21.39 -6.05 -2.47
N PRO A 364 20.07 -6.06 -2.72
CA PRO A 364 19.15 -6.64 -1.74
C PRO A 364 19.51 -8.12 -1.54
N ARG A 365 19.49 -8.60 -0.29
CA ARG A 365 19.54 -10.04 -0.01
C ARG A 365 18.17 -10.63 -0.30
N ASN A 366 18.15 -11.68 -1.12
CA ASN A 366 16.95 -12.44 -1.41
C ASN A 366 16.80 -13.47 -0.27
N ASP A 367 15.99 -13.16 0.75
CA ASP A 367 15.72 -14.10 1.86
C ASP A 367 14.80 -15.27 1.41
N ASP A 368 14.28 -15.23 0.17
CA ASP A 368 13.54 -16.32 -0.50
C ASP A 368 14.48 -17.46 -0.99
N LEU A 369 15.12 -18.16 -0.04
CA LEU A 369 15.66 -19.52 -0.20
C LEU A 369 14.98 -20.51 0.75
N SER A 370 13.68 -20.29 1.04
CA SER A 370 12.88 -21.23 1.82
C SER A 370 12.62 -22.53 1.05
N LEU A 371 12.84 -23.69 1.70
CA LEU A 371 12.37 -24.96 1.18
C LEU A 371 10.83 -24.96 1.10
N PRO A 372 10.21 -25.49 0.03
CA PRO A 372 8.75 -25.56 -0.06
C PRO A 372 8.17 -26.28 1.16
N LYS A 373 7.21 -25.65 1.86
CA LYS A 373 6.62 -26.22 3.09
C LYS A 373 6.04 -27.62 2.88
N ALA A 374 5.55 -27.93 1.68
CA ALA A 374 5.09 -29.26 1.28
C ALA A 374 6.20 -30.33 1.32
N THR A 375 7.44 -29.98 0.94
CA THR A 375 8.59 -30.90 0.97
C THR A 375 8.95 -31.28 2.40
N VAL A 376 9.00 -30.30 3.32
CA VAL A 376 9.30 -30.56 4.73
C VAL A 376 8.13 -31.31 5.40
N GLN A 377 6.88 -31.00 5.06
CA GLN A 377 5.72 -31.79 5.51
C GLN A 377 5.78 -33.25 5.06
N LYS A 378 6.21 -33.52 3.81
CA LYS A 378 6.42 -34.89 3.31
C LYS A 378 7.50 -35.62 4.11
N ILE A 379 8.66 -34.99 4.32
CA ILE A 379 9.77 -35.55 5.12
C ILE A 379 9.32 -35.87 6.56
N VAL A 380 8.59 -34.97 7.21
CA VAL A 380 8.03 -35.22 8.56
C VAL A 380 7.03 -36.38 8.56
N GLY A 381 6.19 -36.49 7.52
CA GLY A 381 5.25 -37.61 7.35
C GLY A 381 5.92 -38.96 7.03
N GLU A 382 7.11 -38.96 6.46
CA GLU A 382 7.91 -40.16 6.17
C GLU A 382 8.74 -40.62 7.38
N ILE A 383 9.10 -39.71 8.28
CA ILE A 383 9.87 -40.01 9.51
C ILE A 383 8.95 -40.45 10.67
N LEU A 384 7.71 -39.95 10.75
CA LEU A 384 6.77 -40.29 11.82
C LEU A 384 5.98 -41.59 11.50
N PRO A 385 5.91 -42.58 12.41
CA PRO A 385 5.15 -43.80 12.17
C PRO A 385 3.63 -43.52 12.13
N PRO A 386 2.92 -43.84 11.03
CA PRO A 386 1.50 -43.46 10.84
C PRO A 386 0.50 -43.97 11.89
N GLN A 387 0.90 -44.93 12.73
CA GLN A 387 0.03 -45.64 13.67
C GLN A 387 0.13 -45.11 15.12
N GLY A 388 1.01 -44.14 15.40
CA GLY A 388 1.33 -43.73 16.78
C GLY A 388 0.36 -42.73 17.43
N GLY A 389 -0.53 -42.08 16.67
CA GLY A 389 -1.38 -40.99 17.16
C GLY A 389 -0.64 -39.69 17.54
N VAL A 390 0.69 -39.66 17.41
CA VAL A 390 1.53 -38.49 17.69
C VAL A 390 1.55 -37.56 16.49
N ALA A 391 1.08 -36.33 16.66
CA ALA A 391 1.13 -35.28 15.65
C ALA A 391 2.26 -34.27 15.95
N PHE A 392 3.02 -33.88 14.92
CA PHE A 392 4.04 -32.83 15.06
C PHE A 392 3.35 -31.46 15.21
N ALA A 393 3.60 -30.78 16.34
CA ALA A 393 3.09 -29.44 16.61
C ALA A 393 3.40 -28.48 15.45
N LYS A 394 2.55 -27.48 15.23
CA LYS A 394 2.73 -26.52 14.12
C LYS A 394 4.02 -25.74 14.32
N GLU A 395 4.24 -25.30 15.55
CA GLU A 395 5.38 -24.53 16.05
C GLU A 395 6.69 -25.30 15.84
N ALA A 396 6.68 -26.61 16.09
CA ALA A 396 7.82 -27.47 15.85
C ALA A 396 8.08 -27.73 14.35
N ARG A 397 7.02 -27.79 13.52
CA ARG A 397 7.15 -27.88 12.05
C ARG A 397 7.72 -26.59 11.45
N ASP A 398 7.23 -25.43 11.89
CA ASP A 398 7.74 -24.14 11.43
C ASP A 398 9.20 -23.94 11.88
N LEU A 399 9.55 -24.28 13.13
CA LEU A 399 10.95 -24.29 13.60
C LEU A 399 11.85 -25.25 12.80
N LEU A 400 11.37 -26.45 12.45
CA LEU A 400 12.14 -27.40 11.63
C LEU A 400 12.41 -26.84 10.22
N ILE A 401 11.45 -26.13 9.63
CA ILE A 401 11.64 -25.43 8.35
C ILE A 401 12.73 -24.37 8.48
N GLU A 402 12.69 -23.55 9.54
CA GLU A 402 13.71 -22.53 9.83
C GLU A 402 15.10 -23.16 9.97
N CYS A 403 15.24 -24.23 10.77
CA CYS A 403 16.52 -24.95 10.92
C CYS A 403 17.05 -25.54 9.60
N CYS A 404 16.19 -26.08 8.74
CA CYS A 404 16.62 -26.59 7.43
C CYS A 404 17.07 -25.49 6.47
N VAL A 405 16.45 -24.31 6.52
CA VAL A 405 16.84 -23.16 5.68
C VAL A 405 18.17 -22.56 6.14
N GLU A 406 18.37 -22.40 7.44
CA GLU A 406 19.67 -21.97 8.00
C GLU A 406 20.79 -22.96 7.66
N PHE A 407 20.55 -24.26 7.79
CA PHE A 407 21.52 -25.32 7.45
C PHE A 407 21.95 -25.29 5.97
N ILE A 408 20.99 -25.17 5.05
CA ILE A 408 21.27 -25.04 3.61
C ILE A 408 22.02 -23.72 3.31
N THR A 409 21.66 -22.63 3.98
CA THR A 409 22.30 -21.32 3.80
C THR A 409 23.76 -21.34 4.27
N LEU A 410 24.03 -21.97 5.42
CA LEU A 410 25.37 -22.16 5.97
C LEU A 410 26.27 -22.96 5.02
N ILE A 411 25.81 -24.12 4.56
CA ILE A 411 26.54 -24.98 3.61
C ILE A 411 26.76 -24.26 2.28
N SER A 412 25.75 -23.54 1.78
CA SER A 412 25.86 -22.79 0.51
C SER A 412 26.85 -21.64 0.60
N SER A 413 26.94 -20.97 1.76
CA SER A 413 27.92 -19.90 2.00
C SER A 413 29.34 -20.45 2.02
N GLU A 414 29.61 -21.51 2.80
CA GLU A 414 30.95 -22.10 2.88
C GLU A 414 31.36 -22.77 1.56
N ALA A 415 30.44 -23.44 0.85
CA ALA A 415 30.71 -23.99 -0.47
C ALA A 415 31.01 -22.91 -1.52
N ASN A 416 30.39 -21.71 -1.41
CA ASN A 416 30.75 -20.56 -2.23
C ASN A 416 32.14 -20.03 -1.88
N GLU A 417 32.46 -19.84 -0.59
CA GLU A 417 33.79 -19.43 -0.17
C GLU A 417 34.88 -20.42 -0.63
N ILE A 418 34.63 -21.72 -0.54
CA ILE A 418 35.55 -22.77 -1.06
C ILE A 418 35.69 -22.66 -2.58
N SER A 419 34.60 -22.39 -3.32
CA SER A 419 34.64 -22.16 -4.77
C SER A 419 35.48 -20.92 -5.13
N GLU A 420 35.35 -19.84 -4.38
CA GLU A 420 36.12 -18.60 -4.57
C GLU A 420 37.60 -18.77 -4.17
N LYS A 421 37.89 -19.47 -3.07
CA LYS A 421 39.25 -19.90 -2.64
C LYS A 421 39.91 -20.79 -3.71
N GLU A 422 39.14 -21.60 -4.44
CA GLU A 422 39.60 -22.39 -5.61
C GLU A 422 39.53 -21.64 -6.96
N ALA A 423 39.18 -20.35 -6.97
CA ALA A 423 38.99 -19.50 -8.16
C ALA A 423 38.00 -20.04 -9.23
N LYS A 424 37.05 -20.90 -8.82
CA LYS A 424 36.02 -21.46 -9.70
C LYS A 424 34.74 -20.63 -9.68
N LYS A 425 34.23 -20.34 -10.88
CA LYS A 425 33.03 -19.50 -11.10
C LYS A 425 31.69 -20.20 -10.81
N THR A 426 31.71 -21.48 -10.47
CA THR A 426 30.52 -22.30 -10.22
C THR A 426 30.80 -23.31 -9.12
N ILE A 427 29.89 -23.39 -8.15
CA ILE A 427 29.96 -24.35 -7.04
C ILE A 427 29.79 -25.77 -7.60
N ALA A 428 30.74 -26.64 -7.26
CA ALA A 428 30.72 -28.06 -7.62
C ALA A 428 30.32 -28.94 -6.42
N CYS A 429 29.95 -30.20 -6.67
CA CYS A 429 29.67 -31.18 -5.61
C CYS A 429 30.84 -31.28 -4.61
N ASP A 430 32.07 -31.31 -5.13
CA ASP A 430 33.33 -31.33 -4.38
C ASP A 430 33.50 -30.11 -3.43
N HIS A 431 32.81 -28.99 -3.67
CA HIS A 431 32.82 -27.83 -2.77
C HIS A 431 31.79 -28.00 -1.65
N ILE A 432 30.64 -28.59 -1.97
CA ILE A 432 29.56 -28.89 -1.01
C ILE A 432 30.02 -29.97 -0.02
N THR A 433 30.74 -31.01 -0.48
CA THR A 433 31.29 -32.03 0.43
C THR A 433 32.38 -31.47 1.33
N LYS A 434 33.28 -30.63 0.81
CA LYS A 434 34.28 -29.91 1.64
C LYS A 434 33.65 -28.93 2.63
N ALA A 435 32.54 -28.29 2.27
CA ALA A 435 31.78 -27.43 3.17
C ALA A 435 31.17 -28.24 4.32
N LEU A 436 30.54 -29.40 4.01
CA LEU A 436 30.04 -30.32 5.02
C LEU A 436 31.16 -30.81 5.95
N GLU A 437 32.33 -31.17 5.43
CA GLU A 437 33.50 -31.56 6.24
C GLU A 437 33.99 -30.43 7.15
N GLN A 438 34.15 -29.21 6.62
CA GLN A 438 34.66 -28.05 7.38
C GLN A 438 33.67 -27.54 8.44
N LEU A 439 32.37 -27.67 8.19
CA LEU A 439 31.30 -27.31 9.14
C LEU A 439 31.01 -28.41 10.18
N GLY A 440 31.70 -29.56 10.13
CA GLY A 440 31.53 -30.66 11.09
C GLY A 440 30.36 -31.60 10.79
N PHE A 441 29.83 -31.58 9.56
CA PHE A 441 28.72 -32.38 9.06
C PHE A 441 29.17 -33.49 8.09
N SER A 442 30.34 -34.08 8.32
CA SER A 442 30.95 -35.16 7.52
C SER A 442 30.00 -36.32 7.21
N ASP A 443 29.12 -36.64 8.15
CA ASP A 443 28.27 -37.83 8.09
C ASP A 443 27.18 -37.75 7.00
N TYR A 444 26.93 -36.54 6.48
CA TYR A 444 26.02 -36.30 5.36
C TYR A 444 26.68 -36.45 3.98
N VAL A 445 28.02 -36.45 3.90
CA VAL A 445 28.77 -36.52 2.64
C VAL A 445 28.42 -37.75 1.79
N PRO A 446 28.27 -38.98 2.33
CA PRO A 446 27.92 -40.16 1.53
C PRO A 446 26.59 -40.01 0.79
N ALA A 447 25.55 -39.51 1.45
CA ALA A 447 24.21 -39.32 0.86
C ALA A 447 24.21 -38.21 -0.22
N VAL A 448 25.01 -37.16 -0.04
CA VAL A 448 25.19 -36.10 -1.05
C VAL A 448 25.92 -36.63 -2.29
N LEU A 449 26.91 -37.50 -2.12
CA LEU A 449 27.60 -38.15 -3.24
C LEU A 449 26.70 -39.13 -4.00
N GLU A 450 25.83 -39.85 -3.30
CA GLU A 450 24.82 -40.76 -3.90
C GLU A 450 23.82 -39.97 -4.77
N ALA A 451 23.18 -38.92 -4.22
CA ALA A 451 22.27 -38.06 -4.97
C ALA A 451 22.96 -37.36 -6.17
N ALA A 452 24.24 -36.99 -6.03
CA ALA A 452 25.03 -36.42 -7.12
C ALA A 452 25.38 -37.44 -8.21
N ALA A 453 25.44 -38.74 -7.89
CA ALA A 453 25.61 -39.82 -8.86
C ALA A 453 24.32 -40.09 -9.65
N GLU A 454 23.16 -40.16 -8.97
CA GLU A 454 21.85 -40.30 -9.62
C GLU A 454 21.59 -39.18 -10.63
N HIS A 455 21.83 -37.93 -10.24
CA HIS A 455 21.66 -36.78 -11.13
C HIS A 455 22.57 -36.85 -12.38
N LYS A 456 23.80 -37.37 -12.26
CA LYS A 456 24.70 -37.55 -13.42
C LYS A 456 24.17 -38.57 -14.43
N GLU A 457 23.55 -39.66 -13.99
CA GLU A 457 22.92 -40.62 -14.92
C GLU A 457 21.67 -40.04 -15.61
N VAL A 458 20.87 -39.25 -14.89
CA VAL A 458 19.71 -38.55 -15.48
C VAL A 458 20.13 -37.57 -16.59
N GLN A 459 21.25 -36.85 -16.41
CA GLN A 459 21.75 -35.91 -17.44
C GLN A 459 22.27 -36.62 -18.70
N LYS A 460 23.01 -37.74 -18.56
CA LYS A 460 23.42 -38.59 -19.70
C LYS A 460 22.23 -39.07 -20.54
N GLY A 461 21.06 -39.23 -19.93
CA GLY A 461 19.81 -39.57 -20.62
C GLY A 461 19.20 -38.42 -21.44
N ARG A 462 19.56 -37.16 -21.14
CA ARG A 462 19.12 -35.96 -21.86
C ARG A 462 20.04 -35.63 -23.03
N GLU A 463 21.35 -35.70 -22.85
CA GLU A 463 22.37 -35.45 -23.89
C GLU A 463 22.17 -36.36 -25.11
N LYS A 464 21.92 -37.66 -24.88
CA LYS A 464 21.61 -38.66 -25.93
C LYS A 464 20.35 -38.35 -26.78
N LYS A 465 19.52 -37.38 -26.39
CA LYS A 465 18.42 -36.88 -27.23
C LYS A 465 18.81 -35.68 -28.09
N ALA A 466 19.81 -34.89 -27.68
CA ALA A 466 20.30 -33.73 -28.43
C ALA A 466 21.12 -34.14 -29.66
N ASP A 467 22.03 -35.13 -29.51
CA ASP A 467 22.91 -35.59 -30.61
C ASP A 467 22.16 -36.09 -31.85
N LYS A 468 20.90 -36.53 -31.69
CA LYS A 468 20.05 -36.92 -32.82
C LYS A 468 19.70 -35.76 -33.75
N PHE A 469 19.75 -34.52 -33.28
CA PHE A 469 19.41 -33.33 -34.09
C PHE A 469 20.63 -32.80 -34.87
N ALA A 470 21.85 -33.03 -34.37
CA ALA A 470 23.09 -32.58 -35.00
C ALA A 470 23.48 -33.40 -36.26
N ASN A 471 22.97 -34.63 -36.39
CA ASN A 471 23.30 -35.55 -37.49
C ASN A 471 22.42 -35.40 -38.75
N SER A 472 21.74 -34.26 -38.93
CA SER A 472 20.88 -33.99 -40.11
C SER A 472 21.66 -33.65 -41.40
N GLY A 473 22.93 -33.25 -41.29
CA GLY A 473 23.88 -33.21 -42.40
C GLY A 473 23.72 -32.10 -43.46
N MET A 474 22.76 -31.19 -43.31
CA MET A 474 22.55 -30.06 -44.25
C MET A 474 23.54 -28.91 -44.01
N SER A 475 23.89 -28.19 -45.07
CA SER A 475 24.90 -27.11 -45.00
C SER A 475 24.31 -25.73 -44.66
N MET A 476 25.12 -24.87 -44.03
CA MET A 476 24.75 -23.47 -43.71
C MET A 476 24.34 -22.66 -44.94
N GLU A 477 24.97 -22.91 -46.08
CA GLU A 477 24.76 -22.18 -47.34
C GLU A 477 23.42 -22.55 -48.01
N GLU A 478 22.96 -23.78 -47.79
CA GLU A 478 21.69 -24.32 -48.31
C GLU A 478 20.50 -23.79 -47.50
N LEU A 479 20.64 -23.70 -46.16
CA LEU A 479 19.70 -23.03 -45.28
C LEU A 479 19.54 -21.53 -45.61
N ALA A 480 20.63 -20.83 -45.91
CA ALA A 480 20.60 -19.42 -46.27
C ALA A 480 19.80 -19.15 -47.55
N ARG A 481 19.92 -20.02 -48.58
CA ARG A 481 19.18 -19.87 -49.84
C ARG A 481 17.67 -20.05 -49.66
N LEU A 482 17.24 -20.99 -48.82
CA LEU A 482 15.81 -21.19 -48.51
C LEU A 482 15.18 -19.97 -47.80
N GLN A 483 15.93 -19.29 -46.91
CA GLN A 483 15.47 -18.04 -46.30
C GLN A 483 15.45 -16.86 -47.29
N GLU A 484 16.36 -16.83 -48.26
CA GLU A 484 16.43 -15.75 -49.25
C GLU A 484 15.29 -15.82 -50.27
N GLU A 485 14.85 -17.02 -50.67
CA GLU A 485 13.72 -17.20 -51.57
C GLU A 485 12.39 -16.79 -50.92
N GLN A 486 12.21 -17.00 -49.61
CA GLN A 486 11.04 -16.52 -48.87
C GLN A 486 10.98 -14.99 -48.74
N ARG A 487 12.11 -14.27 -48.80
CA ARG A 487 12.17 -12.80 -48.68
C ARG A 487 11.79 -12.02 -49.94
N ARG A 488 11.55 -12.68 -51.08
CA ARG A 488 11.32 -12.00 -52.38
C ARG A 488 9.85 -11.79 -52.76
N GLY A 489 8.92 -12.08 -51.85
CA GLY A 489 7.50 -11.77 -52.00
C GLY A 489 7.13 -10.37 -51.46
N GLU A 490 6.61 -9.53 -52.37
CA GLU A 490 5.75 -8.36 -52.12
C GLU A 490 6.37 -7.04 -51.58
N LEU A 491 5.97 -5.93 -52.23
CA LEU A 491 6.28 -4.48 -52.13
C LEU A 491 5.36 -3.83 -53.20
N ILE A 492 4.89 -2.57 -53.24
CA ILE A 492 5.08 -1.23 -52.62
C ILE A 492 3.74 -0.44 -52.86
N PRO A 493 3.51 0.84 -52.45
CA PRO A 493 4.32 1.83 -51.70
C PRO A 493 3.55 2.53 -50.54
N ALA A 494 4.13 3.59 -49.95
CA ALA A 494 3.55 4.42 -48.87
C ALA A 494 3.10 5.84 -49.34
N GLY A 495 2.43 6.62 -48.46
CA GLY A 495 2.05 8.02 -48.76
C GLY A 495 1.74 8.94 -47.56
N ALA A 496 2.53 10.02 -47.44
CA ALA A 496 2.26 11.33 -46.83
C ALA A 496 2.00 11.51 -45.30
N LEU A 497 2.43 12.70 -44.82
CA LEU A 497 2.36 13.32 -43.49
C LEU A 497 1.19 14.35 -43.44
N PRO A 498 0.79 14.98 -42.30
CA PRO A 498 1.58 15.34 -41.11
C PRO A 498 0.91 15.11 -39.73
N ALA A 499 1.49 15.70 -38.68
CA ALA A 499 1.16 15.48 -37.27
C ALA A 499 0.49 16.69 -36.59
N ASP A 500 -0.21 16.44 -35.48
CA ASP A 500 -0.25 17.36 -34.33
C ASP A 500 -0.59 16.63 -33.02
N SER A 501 -0.04 17.12 -31.90
CA SER A 501 -0.28 16.88 -30.45
C SER A 501 -1.10 15.67 -29.92
N PRO A 502 -0.72 15.14 -28.73
CA PRO A 502 -1.71 15.13 -27.63
C PRO A 502 -1.17 15.59 -26.26
N VAL A 503 -2.11 15.92 -25.36
CA VAL A 503 -1.89 16.27 -23.94
C VAL A 503 -1.61 15.00 -23.12
N ALA A 504 -0.73 15.09 -22.12
CA ALA A 504 -0.42 13.98 -21.22
C ALA A 504 -1.40 13.90 -20.04
N THR A 505 -1.87 12.67 -19.74
CA THR A 505 -2.69 12.34 -18.58
C THR A 505 -1.97 11.28 -17.75
N MET A 506 -1.84 11.47 -16.43
CA MET A 506 -1.09 10.56 -15.54
C MET A 506 -1.93 9.33 -15.16
N GLY A 507 -1.32 8.14 -15.08
CA GLY A 507 -1.95 7.01 -14.38
C GLY A 507 -1.49 5.59 -14.72
N GLN A 508 -0.86 5.33 -15.87
CA GLN A 508 -0.49 3.97 -16.30
C GLN A 508 1.03 3.73 -16.24
N GLU A 509 1.46 2.60 -15.66
CA GLU A 509 2.84 2.12 -15.79
C GLU A 509 3.09 1.72 -17.26
N GLU A 510 4.10 2.31 -17.93
CA GLU A 510 4.53 1.85 -19.26
C GLU A 510 5.15 0.45 -19.19
N SER A 511 4.31 -0.58 -19.21
CA SER A 511 4.73 -1.93 -19.54
C SER A 511 5.20 -1.93 -21.00
N THR A 512 6.52 -1.98 -21.23
CA THR A 512 7.06 -2.11 -22.59
C THR A 512 6.40 -3.30 -23.30
N LEU A 513 5.87 -3.05 -24.50
CA LEU A 513 5.39 -4.13 -25.35
C LEU A 513 6.58 -5.00 -25.75
N VAL A 514 6.38 -6.31 -25.80
CA VAL A 514 7.36 -7.22 -26.39
C VAL A 514 7.42 -6.93 -27.89
N GLY A 515 8.49 -6.28 -28.34
CA GLY A 515 8.66 -5.87 -29.73
C GLY A 515 8.60 -7.04 -30.72
N ASP A 516 8.25 -6.72 -31.96
CA ASP A 516 7.97 -7.70 -33.03
C ASP A 516 9.18 -8.59 -33.39
N SER A 517 10.39 -8.18 -32.98
CA SER A 517 11.63 -8.94 -33.14
C SER A 517 11.79 -10.12 -32.17
N VAL A 518 10.95 -10.24 -31.14
CA VAL A 518 10.96 -11.36 -30.18
C VAL A 518 9.89 -12.37 -30.57
N SER A 519 10.31 -13.58 -30.94
CA SER A 519 9.40 -14.70 -31.25
C SER A 519 8.58 -15.14 -30.04
N SER A 520 7.36 -15.60 -30.27
CA SER A 520 6.57 -16.37 -29.28
C SER A 520 7.25 -17.71 -28.98
N GLU A 521 7.07 -18.22 -27.75
CA GLU A 521 7.59 -19.50 -27.28
C GLU A 521 6.61 -20.65 -27.52
N SER A 522 5.29 -20.40 -27.45
CA SER A 522 4.25 -21.44 -27.53
C SER A 522 3.11 -21.20 -28.53
N LEU A 523 2.98 -19.99 -29.09
CA LEU A 523 2.07 -19.67 -30.19
C LEU A 523 2.82 -19.53 -31.51
N SER A 524 2.11 -19.64 -32.64
CA SER A 524 2.67 -19.33 -33.97
C SER A 524 2.77 -17.82 -34.24
N ALA A 525 1.93 -17.01 -33.58
CA ALA A 525 1.88 -15.55 -33.63
C ALA A 525 1.14 -15.00 -32.40
N ARG A 526 1.20 -13.69 -32.14
CA ARG A 526 0.42 -13.04 -31.06
C ARG A 526 -0.99 -12.65 -31.51
N THR A 527 -1.77 -13.61 -32.02
CA THR A 527 -3.12 -13.35 -32.58
C THR A 527 -4.16 -14.34 -32.05
N LEU A 528 -5.45 -14.00 -32.21
CA LEU A 528 -6.55 -14.84 -31.76
C LEU A 528 -6.66 -16.16 -32.55
N GLU A 529 -6.21 -16.21 -33.81
CA GLU A 529 -6.14 -17.43 -34.63
C GLU A 529 -5.04 -18.37 -34.13
N ALA A 530 -3.90 -17.83 -33.69
CA ALA A 530 -2.84 -18.61 -33.05
C ALA A 530 -3.28 -19.15 -31.68
N VAL A 531 -4.00 -18.34 -30.89
CA VAL A 531 -4.65 -18.77 -29.64
C VAL A 531 -5.70 -19.86 -29.89
N ALA A 532 -6.56 -19.71 -30.89
CA ALA A 532 -7.57 -20.70 -31.25
C ALA A 532 -6.93 -22.02 -31.72
N SER A 533 -5.88 -21.93 -32.54
CA SER A 533 -5.06 -23.06 -32.95
C SER A 533 -4.40 -23.75 -31.75
N TYR A 534 -3.91 -22.98 -30.76
CA TYR A 534 -3.37 -23.52 -29.52
C TYR A 534 -4.45 -24.25 -28.72
N ILE A 535 -5.61 -23.65 -28.47
CA ILE A 535 -6.74 -24.25 -27.73
C ILE A 535 -7.21 -25.55 -28.38
N ASN A 536 -7.32 -25.58 -29.70
CA ASN A 536 -7.74 -26.77 -30.46
C ASN A 536 -6.64 -27.84 -30.61
N SER A 537 -5.35 -27.51 -30.34
CA SER A 537 -4.25 -28.46 -30.49
C SER A 537 -4.23 -29.54 -29.39
N PRO A 538 -3.87 -30.80 -29.70
CA PRO A 538 -3.68 -31.83 -28.69
C PRO A 538 -2.40 -31.59 -27.86
N PRO A 539 -2.31 -32.08 -26.60
CA PRO A 539 -3.42 -32.57 -25.79
C PRO A 539 -4.37 -31.41 -25.42
N ARG A 540 -5.62 -31.74 -25.09
CA ARG A 540 -6.68 -30.82 -24.66
C ARG A 540 -6.18 -29.84 -23.60
N LYS A 541 -6.36 -28.53 -23.81
CA LYS A 541 -5.89 -27.48 -22.89
C LYS A 541 -6.80 -27.35 -21.67
N ARG A 542 -6.19 -27.07 -20.52
CA ARG A 542 -6.85 -26.56 -19.30
C ARG A 542 -6.93 -25.05 -19.40
N VAL A 543 -8.09 -24.53 -19.74
CA VAL A 543 -8.37 -23.09 -19.82
C VAL A 543 -8.77 -22.60 -18.44
N VAL A 544 -8.05 -21.61 -17.90
CA VAL A 544 -8.53 -20.83 -16.75
C VAL A 544 -9.01 -19.48 -17.24
N VAL A 545 -10.11 -19.00 -16.67
CA VAL A 545 -10.71 -17.71 -17.03
C VAL A 545 -10.73 -16.80 -15.79
N LEU A 546 -10.37 -15.54 -15.97
CA LEU A 546 -10.33 -14.50 -14.93
C LEU A 546 -11.22 -13.33 -15.39
N THR A 547 -12.27 -13.00 -14.65
CA THR A 547 -13.31 -12.02 -15.04
C THR A 547 -13.47 -10.87 -14.06
N GLY A 548 -14.10 -9.78 -14.52
CA GLY A 548 -14.56 -8.65 -13.71
C GLY A 548 -15.71 -7.89 -14.37
N ALA A 549 -16.11 -6.75 -13.80
CA ALA A 549 -17.36 -6.07 -14.15
C ALA A 549 -17.53 -5.71 -15.64
N GLY A 550 -16.43 -5.55 -16.38
CA GLY A 550 -16.44 -5.28 -17.82
C GLY A 550 -16.98 -6.42 -18.70
N ILE A 551 -17.28 -7.61 -18.15
CA ILE A 551 -18.07 -8.64 -18.87
C ILE A 551 -19.58 -8.50 -18.65
N SER A 552 -20.02 -7.74 -17.64
CA SER A 552 -21.44 -7.57 -17.25
C SER A 552 -22.05 -6.24 -17.74
N THR A 553 -21.25 -5.30 -18.23
CA THR A 553 -21.73 -3.98 -18.70
C THR A 553 -22.79 -4.06 -19.79
N ALA A 554 -22.66 -4.99 -20.74
CA ALA A 554 -23.67 -5.19 -21.80
C ALA A 554 -25.02 -5.72 -21.28
N ALA A 555 -25.07 -6.29 -20.07
CA ALA A 555 -26.32 -6.69 -19.43
C ALA A 555 -27.10 -5.50 -18.83
N GLY A 556 -26.50 -4.31 -18.77
CA GLY A 556 -27.05 -3.14 -18.07
C GLY A 556 -26.59 -3.01 -16.61
N ILE A 557 -25.64 -3.84 -16.16
CA ILE A 557 -25.03 -3.67 -14.84
C ILE A 557 -23.93 -2.59 -14.95
N PRO A 558 -24.05 -1.44 -14.26
CA PRO A 558 -22.98 -0.45 -14.23
C PRO A 558 -21.76 -1.05 -13.51
N ASP A 559 -20.56 -0.73 -14.00
CA ASP A 559 -19.35 -1.07 -13.23
C ASP A 559 -19.25 -0.20 -11.96
N PHE A 560 -18.25 -0.46 -11.13
CA PHE A 560 -18.09 0.30 -9.88
C PHE A 560 -17.50 1.71 -10.05
N ARG A 561 -16.71 1.99 -11.10
CA ARG A 561 -15.70 3.07 -11.13
C ARG A 561 -15.72 3.99 -12.35
N SER A 562 -16.50 3.70 -13.39
CA SER A 562 -16.60 4.53 -14.59
C SER A 562 -17.08 5.95 -14.24
N PRO A 563 -16.45 7.00 -14.79
CA PRO A 563 -16.93 8.37 -14.58
C PRO A 563 -18.38 8.54 -15.05
N LYS A 564 -19.22 9.21 -14.24
CA LYS A 564 -20.67 9.38 -14.42
C LYS A 564 -21.49 8.09 -14.28
N THR A 565 -21.18 7.03 -15.04
CA THR A 565 -22.00 5.82 -15.16
C THR A 565 -21.67 4.74 -14.13
N GLY A 566 -20.50 4.79 -13.50
CA GLY A 566 -20.10 3.83 -12.47
C GLY A 566 -20.82 4.04 -11.15
N LEU A 567 -21.15 2.95 -10.46
CA LEU A 567 -21.97 2.92 -9.25
C LEU A 567 -21.51 3.92 -8.17
N TYR A 568 -20.19 4.02 -7.93
CA TYR A 568 -19.65 4.95 -6.93
C TYR A 568 -19.88 6.43 -7.25
N SER A 569 -20.06 6.81 -8.53
CA SER A 569 -20.40 8.20 -8.91
C SER A 569 -21.77 8.62 -8.39
N ASN A 570 -22.72 7.68 -8.31
CA ASN A 570 -24.14 7.97 -8.02
C ASN A 570 -24.53 7.64 -6.58
N LEU A 571 -23.76 6.80 -5.88
CA LEU A 571 -23.88 6.55 -4.43
C LEU A 571 -23.58 7.79 -3.56
N ALA A 572 -23.06 8.88 -4.13
CA ALA A 572 -22.75 10.13 -3.42
C ALA A 572 -23.97 10.79 -2.72
N ARG A 573 -25.21 10.39 -3.08
CA ARG A 573 -26.45 10.87 -2.42
C ARG A 573 -26.86 10.10 -1.15
N LEU A 574 -26.23 8.96 -0.85
CA LEU A 574 -26.63 8.06 0.24
C LEU A 574 -26.14 8.48 1.66
N ASP A 575 -25.64 9.71 1.84
CA ASP A 575 -25.03 10.16 3.11
C ASP A 575 -23.92 9.20 3.60
N LEU A 576 -23.12 8.73 2.64
CA LEU A 576 -21.95 7.89 2.88
C LEU A 576 -20.70 8.76 3.10
N PRO A 577 -19.76 8.38 3.97
CA PRO A 577 -18.51 9.10 4.17
C PRO A 577 -17.56 9.03 2.94
N HIS A 578 -17.77 8.04 2.08
CA HIS A 578 -17.19 7.85 0.75
C HIS A 578 -17.95 6.70 0.06
N ALA A 579 -17.89 6.58 -1.25
CA ALA A 579 -18.78 5.71 -2.01
C ALA A 579 -18.57 4.19 -1.73
N GLU A 580 -17.34 3.78 -1.43
CA GLU A 580 -17.00 2.39 -1.09
C GLU A 580 -17.57 1.95 0.28
N ALA A 581 -17.99 2.89 1.14
CA ALA A 581 -18.43 2.59 2.52
C ALA A 581 -19.66 1.68 2.58
N VAL A 582 -20.51 1.68 1.54
CA VAL A 582 -21.65 0.76 1.44
C VAL A 582 -21.24 -0.72 1.39
N PHE A 583 -19.97 -0.99 1.04
CA PHE A 583 -19.35 -2.31 1.05
C PHE A 583 -18.23 -2.45 2.11
N ASP A 584 -18.15 -1.58 3.13
CA ASP A 584 -17.23 -1.75 4.27
C ASP A 584 -17.89 -2.47 5.44
N ILE A 585 -17.24 -3.49 6.00
CA ILE A 585 -17.83 -4.35 7.05
C ILE A 585 -17.97 -3.66 8.42
N SER A 586 -17.25 -2.56 8.63
CA SER A 586 -17.33 -1.73 9.84
C SER A 586 -18.47 -0.72 9.70
N TYR A 587 -18.63 -0.11 8.51
CA TYR A 587 -19.77 0.73 8.20
C TYR A 587 -21.09 -0.06 8.25
N PHE A 588 -21.14 -1.22 7.58
CA PHE A 588 -22.31 -2.10 7.56
C PHE A 588 -22.76 -2.56 8.95
N ARG A 589 -21.84 -2.76 9.90
CA ARG A 589 -22.19 -3.07 11.30
C ARG A 589 -22.91 -1.94 12.04
N ASN A 590 -22.67 -0.69 11.63
CA ASN A 590 -23.20 0.50 12.28
C ASN A 590 -24.44 1.06 11.57
N ARG A 591 -24.49 0.96 10.24
CA ARG A 591 -25.56 1.48 9.36
C ARG A 591 -25.73 0.55 8.15
N PRO A 592 -26.39 -0.61 8.30
CA PRO A 592 -26.61 -1.59 7.23
C PRO A 592 -27.64 -1.17 6.17
N GLU A 593 -28.48 -0.18 6.46
CA GLU A 593 -29.64 0.21 5.66
C GLU A 593 -29.27 0.66 4.22
N PRO A 594 -28.20 1.46 3.99
CA PRO A 594 -27.79 1.86 2.63
C PRO A 594 -27.37 0.68 1.76
N PHE A 595 -26.80 -0.39 2.35
CA PHE A 595 -26.52 -1.62 1.61
C PHE A 595 -27.81 -2.34 1.24
N TYR A 596 -28.81 -2.41 2.12
CA TYR A 596 -30.07 -3.08 1.81
C TYR A 596 -30.91 -2.35 0.77
N ALA A 597 -30.90 -1.01 0.79
CA ALA A 597 -31.50 -0.20 -0.27
C ALA A 597 -30.84 -0.46 -1.64
N LEU A 598 -29.51 -0.57 -1.69
CA LEU A 598 -28.75 -0.92 -2.90
C LEU A 598 -28.94 -2.39 -3.32
N ALA A 599 -28.99 -3.33 -2.38
CA ALA A 599 -29.13 -4.76 -2.63
C ALA A 599 -30.44 -5.10 -3.34
N ARG A 600 -31.51 -4.31 -3.11
CA ARG A 600 -32.80 -4.44 -3.81
C ARG A 600 -32.69 -4.14 -5.30
N GLU A 601 -31.76 -3.28 -5.70
CA GLU A 601 -31.50 -2.96 -7.11
C GLU A 601 -30.51 -3.93 -7.77
N LEU A 602 -29.57 -4.48 -7.01
CA LEU A 602 -28.58 -5.47 -7.49
C LEU A 602 -29.04 -6.94 -7.37
N TYR A 603 -30.22 -7.23 -6.83
CA TYR A 603 -30.64 -8.60 -6.54
C TYR A 603 -30.77 -9.47 -7.82
N PRO A 604 -30.32 -10.75 -7.80
CA PRO A 604 -30.39 -11.63 -8.97
C PRO A 604 -31.79 -11.75 -9.58
N GLY A 605 -31.83 -11.78 -10.92
CA GLY A 605 -33.04 -11.89 -11.72
C GLY A 605 -33.48 -10.62 -12.46
N LYS A 606 -32.83 -9.46 -12.21
CA LYS A 606 -33.01 -8.23 -13.00
C LYS A 606 -32.16 -8.17 -14.28
N PHE A 607 -31.06 -8.91 -14.33
CA PHE A 607 -30.03 -8.84 -15.39
C PHE A 607 -29.79 -10.22 -16.03
N HIS A 608 -29.34 -10.23 -17.28
CA HIS A 608 -29.20 -11.44 -18.10
C HIS A 608 -27.77 -11.63 -18.65
N PRO A 609 -27.25 -12.88 -18.74
CA PRO A 609 -25.89 -13.16 -19.20
C PRO A 609 -25.51 -12.57 -20.57
N THR A 610 -24.31 -11.97 -20.65
CA THR A 610 -23.72 -11.46 -21.90
C THR A 610 -23.06 -12.58 -22.73
N VAL A 611 -22.58 -12.25 -23.93
CA VAL A 611 -21.90 -13.24 -24.79
C VAL A 611 -20.60 -13.74 -24.17
N SER A 612 -19.89 -12.88 -23.43
CA SER A 612 -18.71 -13.25 -22.64
C SER A 612 -19.05 -14.35 -21.62
N HIS A 613 -20.20 -14.26 -20.94
CA HIS A 613 -20.65 -15.30 -20.01
C HIS A 613 -21.02 -16.62 -20.73
N ALA A 614 -21.78 -16.52 -21.82
CA ALA A 614 -22.16 -17.68 -22.63
C ALA A 614 -20.93 -18.42 -23.22
N PHE A 615 -19.85 -17.71 -23.56
CA PHE A 615 -18.59 -18.33 -24.01
C PHE A 615 -17.89 -19.11 -22.90
N ILE A 616 -17.96 -18.67 -21.65
CA ILE A 616 -17.39 -19.40 -20.51
C ILE A 616 -18.22 -20.67 -20.21
N ALA A 617 -19.55 -20.59 -20.32
CA ALA A 617 -20.42 -21.76 -20.29
C ALA A 617 -20.13 -22.72 -21.47
N LEU A 618 -19.83 -22.20 -22.67
CA LEU A 618 -19.41 -23.00 -23.82
C LEU A 618 -18.05 -23.69 -23.61
N LEU A 619 -17.07 -23.02 -22.98
CA LEU A 619 -15.81 -23.64 -22.54
C LEU A 619 -16.04 -24.76 -21.52
N ALA A 620 -17.02 -24.62 -20.63
CA ALA A 620 -17.41 -25.66 -19.68
C ALA A 620 -18.12 -26.85 -20.36
N LYS A 621 -19.07 -26.58 -21.26
CA LYS A 621 -19.78 -27.57 -22.09
C LYS A 621 -18.82 -28.37 -23.00
N ARG A 622 -17.81 -27.70 -23.57
CA ARG A 622 -16.69 -28.31 -24.31
C ARG A 622 -15.61 -28.89 -23.38
N GLY A 623 -15.77 -28.78 -22.06
CA GLY A 623 -14.93 -29.35 -21.01
C GLY A 623 -13.48 -28.88 -21.03
N LEU A 624 -13.23 -27.68 -21.57
CA LEU A 624 -11.94 -27.00 -21.59
C LEU A 624 -11.74 -26.13 -20.34
N LEU A 625 -12.83 -25.68 -19.71
CA LEU A 625 -12.78 -24.90 -18.48
C LEU A 625 -12.23 -25.73 -17.31
N GLN A 626 -11.02 -25.38 -16.88
CA GLN A 626 -10.40 -25.88 -15.66
C GLN A 626 -11.04 -25.23 -14.43
N MET A 627 -11.09 -23.89 -14.42
CA MET A 627 -11.66 -23.05 -13.37
C MET A 627 -11.95 -21.64 -13.92
N LEU A 628 -13.01 -21.02 -13.43
CA LEU A 628 -13.35 -19.60 -13.61
C LEU A 628 -13.17 -18.89 -12.27
N PHE A 629 -12.42 -17.80 -12.25
CA PHE A 629 -12.37 -16.87 -11.11
C PHE A 629 -13.05 -15.57 -11.53
N THR A 630 -14.02 -15.11 -10.75
CA THR A 630 -14.74 -13.86 -11.00
C THR A 630 -14.59 -12.89 -9.83
N GLN A 631 -14.50 -11.60 -10.17
CA GLN A 631 -14.62 -10.49 -9.21
C GLN A 631 -16.06 -10.00 -9.08
N ASN A 632 -16.98 -10.54 -9.89
CA ASN A 632 -18.38 -10.14 -9.92
C ASN A 632 -19.17 -10.84 -8.81
N ILE A 633 -20.28 -10.22 -8.44
CA ILE A 633 -21.22 -10.69 -7.42
C ILE A 633 -22.61 -10.97 -8.01
N ASP A 634 -22.80 -10.66 -9.30
CA ASP A 634 -24.07 -10.63 -10.04
C ASP A 634 -24.65 -12.02 -10.37
N CYS A 635 -23.86 -13.07 -10.18
CA CYS A 635 -24.21 -14.47 -10.45
C CYS A 635 -24.49 -14.80 -11.93
N LEU A 636 -24.14 -13.92 -12.88
CA LEU A 636 -24.42 -14.13 -14.30
C LEU A 636 -23.63 -15.32 -14.88
N GLU A 637 -22.51 -15.71 -14.29
CA GLU A 637 -21.78 -16.93 -14.65
C GLU A 637 -22.62 -18.20 -14.39
N ARG A 638 -23.35 -18.24 -13.26
CA ARG A 638 -24.28 -19.33 -12.93
C ARG A 638 -25.48 -19.32 -13.86
N ALA A 639 -26.06 -18.15 -14.11
CA ALA A 639 -27.21 -17.99 -15.01
C ALA A 639 -26.88 -18.38 -16.47
N ALA A 640 -25.62 -18.23 -16.91
CA ALA A 640 -25.14 -18.72 -18.21
C ALA A 640 -24.98 -20.25 -18.27
N GLY A 641 -25.07 -20.96 -17.13
CA GLY A 641 -24.88 -22.41 -17.05
C GLY A 641 -23.43 -22.86 -16.85
N VAL A 642 -22.55 -22.02 -16.29
CA VAL A 642 -21.23 -22.49 -15.82
C VAL A 642 -21.44 -23.40 -14.58
N PRO A 643 -20.86 -24.62 -14.54
CA PRO A 643 -21.00 -25.51 -13.38
C PRO A 643 -20.40 -24.93 -12.10
N GLU A 644 -21.09 -25.08 -10.97
CA GLU A 644 -20.70 -24.44 -9.70
C GLU A 644 -19.33 -24.92 -9.17
N ASP A 645 -18.94 -26.17 -9.43
CA ASP A 645 -17.62 -26.70 -9.07
C ASP A 645 -16.46 -25.96 -9.81
N LYS A 646 -16.80 -25.31 -10.93
CA LYS A 646 -15.89 -24.55 -11.78
C LYS A 646 -15.85 -23.06 -11.48
N ILE A 647 -16.67 -22.56 -10.57
CA ILE A 647 -16.72 -21.13 -10.22
C ILE A 647 -15.91 -20.87 -8.95
N VAL A 648 -15.23 -19.72 -8.94
CA VAL A 648 -14.61 -19.08 -7.78
C VAL A 648 -15.04 -17.62 -7.77
N GLU A 649 -16.12 -17.35 -7.06
CA GLU A 649 -16.59 -16.02 -6.71
C GLU A 649 -15.61 -15.40 -5.70
N ALA A 650 -14.58 -14.72 -6.20
CA ALA A 650 -13.46 -14.23 -5.38
C ALA A 650 -13.91 -13.14 -4.39
N HIS A 651 -14.93 -12.36 -4.77
CA HIS A 651 -15.60 -11.38 -3.91
C HIS A 651 -16.94 -11.90 -3.37
N GLY A 652 -17.17 -13.22 -3.38
CA GLY A 652 -18.46 -13.80 -2.99
C GLY A 652 -19.58 -13.45 -3.97
N SER A 653 -20.82 -13.65 -3.56
CA SER A 653 -21.99 -13.47 -4.43
C SER A 653 -23.30 -13.33 -3.64
N PHE A 654 -24.38 -12.98 -4.36
CA PHE A 654 -25.75 -13.05 -3.83
C PHE A 654 -26.32 -14.49 -3.75
N ALA A 655 -25.54 -15.53 -4.03
CA ALA A 655 -26.05 -16.91 -4.13
C ALA A 655 -26.31 -17.61 -2.78
N THR A 656 -25.70 -17.15 -1.68
CA THR A 656 -26.03 -17.56 -0.30
C THR A 656 -25.88 -16.39 0.66
N GLN A 657 -26.41 -16.53 1.89
CA GLN A 657 -26.31 -15.52 2.96
C GLN A 657 -26.05 -16.14 4.34
N ARG A 658 -25.34 -15.38 5.19
CA ARG A 658 -24.94 -15.78 6.55
C ARG A 658 -25.01 -14.61 7.53
N CYS A 659 -25.23 -14.91 8.80
CA CYS A 659 -25.03 -13.95 9.90
C CYS A 659 -23.56 -13.50 9.94
N ILE A 660 -23.28 -12.20 10.08
CA ILE A 660 -21.90 -11.70 10.12
C ILE A 660 -21.13 -12.14 11.36
N ASP A 661 -21.82 -12.47 12.45
CA ASP A 661 -21.21 -12.77 13.75
C ASP A 661 -21.13 -14.28 14.04
N CYS A 662 -22.25 -15.01 14.03
CA CYS A 662 -22.26 -16.47 14.28
C CYS A 662 -22.01 -17.33 13.04
N LYS A 663 -22.01 -16.75 11.84
CA LYS A 663 -21.86 -17.42 10.53
C LYS A 663 -22.89 -18.51 10.19
N THR A 664 -23.98 -18.63 10.96
CA THR A 664 -25.16 -19.43 10.60
C THR A 664 -25.72 -18.97 9.26
N ALA A 665 -26.08 -19.92 8.39
CA ALA A 665 -26.77 -19.65 7.12
C ALA A 665 -28.21 -19.20 7.35
N PHE A 666 -28.69 -18.30 6.51
CA PHE A 666 -30.05 -17.74 6.57
C PHE A 666 -30.84 -18.14 5.31
N PRO A 667 -32.17 -18.36 5.35
CA PRO A 667 -32.91 -18.89 4.21
C PRO A 667 -33.00 -17.92 3.02
N ASP A 668 -33.02 -18.47 1.80
CA ASP A 668 -33.05 -17.68 0.54
C ASP A 668 -34.36 -16.88 0.40
N ASP A 669 -35.49 -17.50 0.71
CA ASP A 669 -36.82 -16.88 0.63
C ASP A 669 -36.94 -15.72 1.65
N GLU A 670 -36.50 -15.93 2.89
CA GLU A 670 -36.50 -14.90 3.93
C GLU A 670 -35.55 -13.73 3.60
N MET A 671 -34.39 -14.01 3.01
CA MET A 671 -33.47 -12.96 2.53
C MET A 671 -34.12 -12.16 1.39
N ARG A 672 -34.76 -12.85 0.45
CA ARG A 672 -35.47 -12.23 -0.67
C ARG A 672 -36.59 -11.32 -0.19
N GLU A 673 -37.43 -11.76 0.76
CA GLU A 673 -38.45 -10.91 1.36
C GLU A 673 -37.84 -9.69 2.06
N CYS A 674 -36.80 -9.89 2.87
CA CYS A 674 -36.14 -8.78 3.57
C CYS A 674 -35.55 -7.74 2.62
N VAL A 675 -34.85 -8.17 1.55
CA VAL A 675 -34.27 -7.27 0.55
C VAL A 675 -35.35 -6.54 -0.26
N LEU A 676 -36.42 -7.22 -0.67
CA LEU A 676 -37.53 -6.59 -1.41
C LEU A 676 -38.25 -5.52 -0.57
N ASP A 677 -38.46 -5.80 0.72
CA ASP A 677 -39.07 -4.86 1.67
C ASP A 677 -38.10 -3.78 2.18
N GLY A 678 -36.81 -3.84 1.83
CA GLY A 678 -35.75 -2.97 2.39
C GLY A 678 -35.45 -3.19 3.87
N ARG A 679 -35.94 -4.28 4.47
CA ARG A 679 -35.76 -4.64 5.89
C ARG A 679 -34.38 -5.27 6.11
N VAL A 680 -33.69 -4.85 7.16
CA VAL A 680 -32.40 -5.45 7.57
C VAL A 680 -32.66 -6.83 8.23
N PRO A 681 -32.24 -7.95 7.63
CA PRO A 681 -32.43 -9.29 8.19
C PRO A 681 -31.49 -9.55 9.38
N ARG A 682 -32.00 -10.27 10.38
CA ARG A 682 -31.28 -10.64 11.61
C ARG A 682 -31.40 -12.14 11.86
N CYS A 683 -30.34 -12.72 12.40
CA CYS A 683 -30.30 -14.10 12.85
C CYS A 683 -30.82 -14.20 14.30
N ASP A 684 -31.19 -15.40 14.75
CA ASP A 684 -31.66 -15.70 16.12
C ASP A 684 -30.71 -15.22 17.24
N CYS A 685 -29.42 -15.05 16.92
CA CYS A 685 -28.42 -14.49 17.84
C CYS A 685 -28.47 -12.95 17.97
N GLY A 686 -29.38 -12.27 17.26
CA GLY A 686 -29.50 -10.81 17.15
C GLY A 686 -28.56 -10.16 16.12
N GLY A 687 -27.52 -10.88 15.68
CA GLY A 687 -26.53 -10.42 14.70
C GLY A 687 -27.11 -10.22 13.30
N ILE A 688 -26.57 -9.24 12.58
CA ILE A 688 -27.03 -8.85 11.23
C ILE A 688 -26.69 -9.96 10.23
N VAL A 689 -27.58 -10.24 9.28
CA VAL A 689 -27.32 -11.15 8.16
C VAL A 689 -26.88 -10.34 6.94
N LYS A 690 -26.04 -10.91 6.08
CA LYS A 690 -25.84 -10.42 4.70
C LYS A 690 -25.61 -11.55 3.70
N PRO A 691 -25.83 -11.30 2.40
CA PRO A 691 -25.28 -12.13 1.34
C PRO A 691 -23.77 -12.34 1.51
N ASP A 692 -23.27 -13.49 1.07
CA ASP A 692 -21.87 -13.91 1.23
C ASP A 692 -20.85 -13.17 0.33
N ILE A 693 -21.21 -11.95 -0.10
CA ILE A 693 -20.34 -10.96 -0.73
C ILE A 693 -19.24 -10.55 0.25
N VAL A 694 -17.98 -10.49 -0.21
CA VAL A 694 -16.82 -10.03 0.56
C VAL A 694 -16.85 -8.51 0.66
N PHE A 695 -16.99 -7.99 1.87
CA PHE A 695 -16.91 -6.56 2.14
C PHE A 695 -15.44 -6.15 2.37
N PHE A 696 -15.11 -4.87 2.19
CA PHE A 696 -13.83 -4.32 2.63
C PHE A 696 -13.67 -4.58 4.14
N GLY A 697 -12.50 -5.10 4.52
CA GLY A 697 -12.21 -5.60 5.87
C GLY A 697 -12.53 -7.08 6.11
N GLU A 698 -13.23 -7.78 5.21
CA GLU A 698 -13.39 -9.24 5.27
C GLU A 698 -12.29 -10.00 4.51
N SER A 699 -12.15 -11.30 4.79
CA SER A 699 -11.28 -12.21 4.04
C SER A 699 -12.02 -12.80 2.86
N LEU A 700 -11.31 -13.02 1.74
CA LEU A 700 -11.86 -13.73 0.57
C LEU A 700 -12.27 -15.18 0.93
N PRO A 701 -13.17 -15.82 0.15
CA PRO A 701 -13.58 -17.19 0.41
C PRO A 701 -12.38 -18.15 0.32
N ARG A 702 -12.36 -19.18 1.17
CA ARG A 702 -11.27 -20.18 1.20
C ARG A 702 -11.02 -20.84 -0.15
N ASP A 703 -12.07 -21.00 -0.95
CA ASP A 703 -12.01 -21.49 -2.32
C ASP A 703 -11.08 -20.67 -3.23
N PHE A 704 -10.95 -19.36 -3.01
CA PHE A 704 -10.00 -18.53 -3.75
C PHE A 704 -8.56 -19.01 -3.53
N GLU A 705 -8.12 -19.06 -2.27
CA GLU A 705 -6.77 -19.54 -1.91
C GLU A 705 -6.56 -21.01 -2.30
N GLN A 706 -7.55 -21.87 -2.03
CA GLN A 706 -7.46 -23.30 -2.25
C GLN A 706 -7.50 -23.69 -3.73
N LYS A 707 -8.18 -22.92 -4.60
CA LYS A 707 -8.23 -23.20 -6.04
C LYS A 707 -7.22 -22.39 -6.85
N ALA A 708 -6.57 -21.33 -6.32
CA ALA A 708 -5.63 -20.47 -7.06
C ALA A 708 -4.48 -21.24 -7.78
N PHE A 709 -4.05 -22.40 -7.27
CA PHE A 709 -3.06 -23.24 -7.95
C PHE A 709 -3.48 -23.68 -9.37
N ASN A 710 -4.79 -23.69 -9.67
CA ASN A 710 -5.30 -24.00 -11.00
C ASN A 710 -4.77 -23.03 -12.06
N VAL A 711 -4.45 -21.77 -11.72
CA VAL A 711 -3.87 -20.80 -12.66
C VAL A 711 -2.44 -21.18 -13.04
N ALA A 712 -1.63 -21.63 -12.08
CA ALA A 712 -0.28 -22.14 -12.35
C ALA A 712 -0.30 -23.45 -13.15
N MET A 713 -1.34 -24.28 -12.94
CA MET A 713 -1.61 -25.51 -13.68
C MET A 713 -2.33 -25.29 -15.02
N ALA A 714 -2.67 -24.06 -15.39
CA ALA A 714 -3.35 -23.76 -16.64
C ALA A 714 -2.44 -24.01 -17.85
N ASP A 715 -3.05 -24.37 -18.99
CA ASP A 715 -2.36 -24.37 -20.27
C ASP A 715 -2.53 -23.04 -21.02
N ILE A 716 -3.56 -22.26 -20.67
CA ILE A 716 -3.81 -20.91 -21.15
C ILE A 716 -4.71 -20.18 -20.13
N VAL A 717 -4.47 -18.87 -19.94
CA VAL A 717 -5.29 -18.02 -19.08
C VAL A 717 -5.97 -16.94 -19.91
N LEU A 718 -7.30 -16.90 -19.88
CA LEU A 718 -8.10 -15.85 -20.50
C LEU A 718 -8.48 -14.81 -19.44
N ILE A 719 -8.37 -13.53 -19.77
CA ILE A 719 -8.59 -12.39 -18.87
C ILE A 719 -9.59 -11.47 -19.56
N LEU A 720 -10.79 -11.33 -19.00
CA LEU A 720 -11.90 -10.58 -19.62
C LEU A 720 -12.42 -9.49 -18.69
N GLY A 721 -12.59 -8.27 -19.20
CA GLY A 721 -13.40 -7.23 -18.54
C GLY A 721 -12.95 -6.82 -17.14
N THR A 722 -11.65 -6.72 -16.87
CA THR A 722 -11.13 -6.37 -15.53
C THR A 722 -9.97 -5.40 -15.60
N SER A 723 -9.93 -4.45 -14.65
CA SER A 723 -8.83 -3.50 -14.45
C SER A 723 -7.56 -4.12 -13.83
N LEU A 724 -7.63 -5.35 -13.33
CA LEU A 724 -6.56 -6.00 -12.53
C LEU A 724 -5.99 -5.10 -11.40
N SER A 725 -6.83 -4.26 -10.80
CA SER A 725 -6.41 -3.28 -9.78
C SER A 725 -6.64 -3.70 -8.33
N VAL A 726 -7.40 -4.78 -8.09
CA VAL A 726 -7.74 -5.27 -6.74
C VAL A 726 -6.95 -6.53 -6.41
N TYR A 727 -6.13 -6.46 -5.36
CA TYR A 727 -5.42 -7.63 -4.81
C TYR A 727 -6.29 -8.34 -3.76
N PRO A 728 -6.19 -9.69 -3.65
CA PRO A 728 -5.20 -10.56 -4.29
C PRO A 728 -5.52 -10.98 -5.74
N PHE A 729 -6.72 -10.71 -6.26
CA PHE A 729 -7.14 -11.18 -7.60
C PHE A 729 -6.18 -10.75 -8.73
N ALA A 730 -5.71 -9.49 -8.69
CA ALA A 730 -4.72 -8.93 -9.61
C ALA A 730 -3.41 -9.75 -9.72
N GLY A 731 -3.08 -10.57 -8.71
CA GLY A 731 -1.92 -11.47 -8.73
C GLY A 731 -2.12 -12.76 -9.53
N LEU A 732 -3.36 -13.20 -9.78
CA LEU A 732 -3.64 -14.47 -10.47
C LEU A 732 -2.98 -14.57 -11.87
N PRO A 733 -3.05 -13.56 -12.77
CA PRO A 733 -2.41 -13.63 -14.09
C PRO A 733 -0.90 -13.85 -14.06
N GLU A 734 -0.22 -13.49 -12.97
CA GLU A 734 1.23 -13.70 -12.83
C GLU A 734 1.60 -15.11 -12.36
N MET A 735 0.67 -15.84 -11.73
CA MET A 735 0.84 -17.26 -11.36
C MET A 735 0.92 -18.19 -12.58
N THR A 736 0.49 -17.72 -13.76
CA THR A 736 0.62 -18.44 -15.02
C THR A 736 2.08 -18.82 -15.28
N THR A 737 2.36 -20.09 -15.55
CA THR A 737 3.72 -20.60 -15.84
C THR A 737 4.31 -19.95 -17.10
N SER A 738 5.64 -19.82 -17.19
CA SER A 738 6.31 -19.31 -18.42
C SER A 738 6.07 -20.25 -19.61
N GLY A 739 6.05 -19.70 -20.84
CA GLY A 739 5.71 -20.47 -22.05
C GLY A 739 4.26 -20.96 -22.09
N LYS A 740 3.35 -20.30 -21.35
CA LYS A 740 1.90 -20.49 -21.40
C LYS A 740 1.22 -19.17 -21.79
N PRO A 741 0.31 -19.15 -22.79
CA PRO A 741 -0.32 -17.92 -23.23
C PRO A 741 -1.21 -17.27 -22.18
N ARG A 742 -1.26 -15.93 -22.20
CA ARG A 742 -2.26 -15.12 -21.49
C ARG A 742 -2.97 -14.23 -22.50
N VAL A 743 -4.29 -14.22 -22.49
CA VAL A 743 -5.09 -13.50 -23.48
C VAL A 743 -5.96 -12.48 -22.76
N LEU A 744 -5.75 -11.20 -23.03
CA LEU A 744 -6.57 -10.10 -22.52
C LEU A 744 -7.60 -9.71 -23.58
N LEU A 745 -8.89 -9.73 -23.22
CA LEU A 745 -10.00 -9.17 -23.98
C LEU A 745 -10.63 -8.05 -23.12
N ASN A 746 -10.30 -6.78 -23.38
CA ASN A 746 -10.69 -5.68 -22.49
C ASN A 746 -10.68 -4.31 -23.21
N MET A 747 -11.43 -3.33 -22.68
CA MET A 747 -11.49 -1.96 -23.23
C MET A 747 -10.15 -1.21 -23.16
N GLU A 748 -9.28 -1.57 -22.21
CA GLU A 748 -7.95 -0.99 -22.02
C GLU A 748 -6.90 -2.07 -21.69
N ARG A 749 -5.62 -1.74 -21.84
CA ARG A 749 -4.52 -2.63 -21.44
C ARG A 749 -4.30 -2.54 -19.93
N VAL A 750 -4.30 -3.68 -19.25
CA VAL A 750 -4.30 -3.76 -17.78
C VAL A 750 -3.17 -4.64 -17.23
N GLY A 751 -2.72 -4.32 -16.01
CA GLY A 751 -1.63 -5.02 -15.35
C GLY A 751 -0.37 -5.11 -16.21
N ARG A 752 0.24 -6.30 -16.26
CA ARG A 752 1.44 -6.58 -17.08
C ARG A 752 1.15 -7.47 -18.27
N ILE A 753 -0.07 -7.47 -18.82
CA ILE A 753 -0.38 -8.28 -20.01
C ILE A 753 0.18 -7.58 -21.26
N GLY A 754 0.71 -8.36 -22.21
CA GLY A 754 1.51 -7.87 -23.34
C GLY A 754 2.99 -7.69 -23.03
N SER A 755 3.49 -8.26 -21.92
CA SER A 755 4.90 -8.19 -21.49
C SER A 755 5.65 -9.53 -21.57
N ARG A 756 4.94 -10.65 -21.78
CA ARG A 756 5.51 -11.98 -22.03
C ARG A 756 5.45 -12.34 -23.53
N PRO A 757 6.34 -13.21 -24.07
CA PRO A 757 6.37 -13.53 -25.49
C PRO A 757 5.06 -14.12 -26.06
N ASP A 758 4.27 -14.77 -25.21
CA ASP A 758 3.00 -15.45 -25.54
C ASP A 758 1.75 -14.69 -25.04
N ASP A 759 1.91 -13.45 -24.58
CA ASP A 759 0.76 -12.62 -24.26
C ASP A 759 0.07 -12.13 -25.55
N VAL A 760 -1.26 -12.20 -25.59
CA VAL A 760 -2.11 -11.64 -26.65
C VAL A 760 -3.07 -10.63 -26.02
N VAL A 761 -3.25 -9.49 -26.68
CA VAL A 761 -4.05 -8.36 -26.17
C VAL A 761 -4.98 -7.88 -27.28
N GLU A 762 -6.27 -8.15 -27.12
CA GLU A 762 -7.35 -7.63 -27.96
C GLU A 762 -8.02 -6.47 -27.23
N ILE A 763 -7.91 -5.26 -27.78
CA ILE A 763 -8.49 -4.05 -27.19
C ILE A 763 -9.85 -3.77 -27.82
N GLY A 764 -10.89 -3.71 -26.98
CA GLY A 764 -12.27 -3.47 -27.39
C GLY A 764 -13.28 -4.08 -26.41
N SER A 765 -14.55 -4.13 -26.81
CA SER A 765 -15.59 -4.72 -25.95
C SER A 765 -15.39 -6.22 -25.75
N CYS A 766 -15.59 -6.70 -24.52
CA CYS A 766 -15.37 -8.10 -24.16
C CYS A 766 -16.18 -9.07 -25.04
N ASP A 767 -17.43 -8.73 -25.35
CA ASP A 767 -18.31 -9.52 -26.21
C ASP A 767 -17.84 -9.55 -27.68
N GLU A 768 -17.16 -8.51 -28.17
CA GLU A 768 -16.59 -8.51 -29.52
C GLU A 768 -15.28 -9.30 -29.58
N GLY A 769 -14.37 -9.11 -28.62
CA GLY A 769 -13.16 -9.93 -28.49
C GLY A 769 -13.49 -11.42 -28.31
N THR A 770 -14.56 -11.70 -27.56
CA THR A 770 -15.11 -13.06 -27.39
C THR A 770 -15.68 -13.60 -28.70
N ARG A 771 -16.44 -12.79 -29.46
CA ARG A 771 -16.93 -13.18 -30.80
C ARG A 771 -15.78 -13.46 -31.77
N LYS A 772 -14.77 -12.59 -31.84
CA LYS A 772 -13.55 -12.79 -32.66
C LYS A 772 -12.81 -14.08 -32.30
N LEU A 773 -12.64 -14.36 -31.00
CA LEU A 773 -12.04 -15.62 -30.55
C LEU A 773 -12.92 -16.84 -30.88
N ALA A 774 -14.25 -16.71 -30.79
CA ALA A 774 -15.19 -17.77 -31.18
C ALA A 774 -15.26 -17.98 -32.71
N ASP A 775 -15.10 -16.93 -33.51
CA ASP A 775 -14.94 -17.00 -34.97
C ASP A 775 -13.66 -17.79 -35.30
N ALA A 776 -12.52 -17.41 -34.71
CA ALA A 776 -11.23 -18.08 -34.88
C ALA A 776 -11.22 -19.55 -34.39
N LEU A 777 -12.00 -19.87 -33.36
CA LEU A 777 -12.21 -21.24 -32.87
C LEU A 777 -13.17 -22.07 -33.73
N GLY A 778 -13.96 -21.43 -34.61
CA GLY A 778 -15.03 -22.06 -35.40
C GLY A 778 -16.28 -22.38 -34.58
N TRP A 779 -16.54 -21.66 -33.49
CA TRP A 779 -17.65 -21.92 -32.55
C TRP A 779 -18.75 -20.83 -32.57
N ARG A 780 -18.64 -19.83 -33.46
CA ARG A 780 -19.52 -18.65 -33.48
C ARG A 780 -21.01 -18.96 -33.44
N GLU A 781 -21.49 -19.85 -34.32
CA GLU A 781 -22.91 -20.22 -34.39
C GLU A 781 -23.40 -20.91 -33.11
N GLU A 782 -22.57 -21.77 -32.50
CA GLU A 782 -22.88 -22.40 -31.21
C GLU A 782 -22.91 -21.38 -30.07
N LEU A 783 -22.02 -20.39 -30.07
CA LEU A 783 -21.99 -19.32 -29.07
C LEU A 783 -23.23 -18.43 -29.15
N GLU A 784 -23.57 -17.92 -30.33
CA GLU A 784 -24.75 -17.06 -30.51
C GLU A 784 -26.04 -17.84 -30.21
N THR A 785 -26.10 -19.13 -30.56
CA THR A 785 -27.23 -20.03 -30.22
C THR A 785 -27.33 -20.25 -28.71
N LEU A 786 -26.23 -20.56 -28.02
CA LEU A 786 -26.22 -20.79 -26.58
C LEU A 786 -26.61 -19.52 -25.81
N TRP A 787 -26.09 -18.37 -26.22
CA TRP A 787 -26.42 -17.08 -25.63
C TRP A 787 -27.90 -16.73 -25.80
N ARG A 788 -28.45 -16.80 -27.03
CA ARG A 788 -29.88 -16.58 -27.29
C ARG A 788 -30.78 -17.58 -26.55
N GLN A 789 -30.32 -18.82 -26.35
CA GLN A 789 -31.01 -19.80 -25.49
C GLN A 789 -30.96 -19.46 -23.99
N SER A 790 -29.93 -18.77 -23.51
CA SER A 790 -29.84 -18.34 -22.09
C SER A 790 -30.59 -17.06 -21.74
N VAL A 791 -30.82 -16.15 -22.71
CA VAL A 791 -31.47 -14.85 -22.44
C VAL A 791 -32.79 -14.61 -23.18
N GLY A 792 -33.06 -15.35 -24.25
CA GLY A 792 -34.19 -15.12 -25.16
C GLY A 792 -33.88 -14.07 -26.23
N ASP A 793 -34.53 -14.19 -27.39
CA ASP A 793 -34.20 -13.35 -28.55
C ASP A 793 -34.45 -11.84 -28.33
N ASP A 794 -35.49 -11.48 -27.58
CA ASP A 794 -35.83 -10.08 -27.26
C ASP A 794 -34.76 -9.40 -26.39
N GLU A 795 -34.17 -10.12 -25.44
CA GLU A 795 -33.10 -9.59 -24.57
C GLU A 795 -31.75 -9.58 -25.30
N ALA A 796 -31.45 -10.62 -26.09
CA ALA A 796 -30.29 -10.64 -26.96
C ALA A 796 -30.27 -9.44 -27.93
N GLU A 797 -31.44 -9.06 -28.44
CA GLU A 797 -31.58 -7.89 -29.32
C GLU A 797 -31.39 -6.57 -28.56
N LYS A 798 -31.94 -6.41 -27.35
CA LYS A 798 -31.67 -5.24 -26.49
C LYS A 798 -30.18 -5.07 -26.18
N GLN A 799 -29.47 -6.16 -25.85
CA GLN A 799 -28.03 -6.12 -25.55
C GLN A 799 -27.18 -5.80 -26.79
N LEU A 800 -27.68 -6.06 -28.00
CA LEU A 800 -27.07 -5.57 -29.24
C LEU A 800 -27.35 -4.07 -29.45
N GLN A 801 -28.58 -3.62 -29.22
CA GLN A 801 -29.01 -2.24 -29.44
C GLN A 801 -28.35 -1.25 -28.45
N ARG A 802 -28.27 -1.59 -27.15
CA ARG A 802 -27.47 -0.87 -26.13
C ARG A 802 -25.99 -0.72 -26.50
N ARG A 803 -25.48 -1.53 -27.45
CA ARG A 803 -24.09 -1.44 -27.96
C ARG A 803 -23.95 -0.56 -29.21
N THR A 804 -25.05 -0.07 -29.76
CA THR A 804 -25.09 0.86 -30.89
C THR A 804 -25.46 2.29 -30.51
N SER A 805 -26.22 2.49 -29.43
CA SER A 805 -26.53 3.80 -28.82
C SER A 805 -25.45 4.21 -27.82
N VAL A 806 -24.33 4.74 -28.32
CA VAL A 806 -23.31 5.38 -27.48
C VAL A 806 -23.83 6.76 -27.01
N GLU A 807 -23.70 7.02 -25.70
CA GLU A 807 -23.94 8.31 -25.00
C GLU A 807 -25.38 8.80 -24.73
N GLU A 808 -26.47 8.11 -25.15
CA GLU A 808 -27.85 8.56 -24.80
C GLU A 808 -28.61 7.67 -23.78
N ASP A 809 -28.59 6.33 -23.87
CA ASP A 809 -29.44 5.47 -22.99
C ASP A 809 -28.92 5.33 -21.53
N ALA A 810 -27.62 5.59 -21.30
CA ALA A 810 -26.97 5.26 -20.02
C ALA A 810 -27.44 6.11 -18.84
N ASP A 811 -27.72 7.40 -19.07
CA ASP A 811 -28.25 8.29 -18.04
C ASP A 811 -29.72 7.94 -17.71
N ASP A 812 -30.49 7.44 -18.69
CA ASP A 812 -31.92 7.16 -18.56
C ASP A 812 -32.20 5.86 -17.77
N GLU A 813 -31.35 4.83 -17.86
CA GLU A 813 -31.41 3.66 -16.95
C GLU A 813 -30.81 3.97 -15.57
N MET A 814 -29.75 4.80 -15.49
CA MET A 814 -29.16 5.23 -14.22
C MET A 814 -30.13 6.09 -13.40
N GLN A 815 -30.92 6.96 -14.04
CA GLN A 815 -31.94 7.75 -13.36
C GLN A 815 -33.00 6.85 -12.72
N LYS A 816 -33.47 5.81 -13.40
CA LYS A 816 -34.46 4.85 -12.86
C LYS A 816 -33.93 4.09 -11.63
N LEU A 817 -32.66 3.66 -11.66
CA LEU A 817 -31.98 3.05 -10.51
C LEU A 817 -31.85 4.04 -9.33
N THR A 818 -31.60 5.31 -9.62
CA THR A 818 -31.45 6.37 -8.59
C THR A 818 -32.80 6.78 -7.99
N GLU A 819 -33.87 6.88 -8.78
CA GLU A 819 -35.22 7.22 -8.32
C GLU A 819 -35.79 6.13 -7.39
N GLY A 820 -35.63 4.85 -7.73
CA GLY A 820 -36.04 3.75 -6.86
C GLY A 820 -35.30 3.72 -5.52
N LEU A 821 -34.03 4.14 -5.51
CA LEU A 821 -33.20 4.27 -4.32
C LEU A 821 -33.66 5.43 -3.42
N GLU A 822 -34.05 6.58 -4.00
CA GLU A 822 -34.62 7.70 -3.24
C GLU A 822 -35.99 7.38 -2.61
N GLU A 823 -36.83 6.58 -3.28
CA GLU A 823 -38.13 6.14 -2.71
C GLU A 823 -37.94 5.19 -1.51
N ALA A 824 -36.99 4.26 -1.59
CA ALA A 824 -36.68 3.31 -0.51
C ALA A 824 -36.34 4.01 0.82
N LEU A 825 -35.55 5.10 0.75
CA LEU A 825 -35.04 5.80 1.93
C LEU A 825 -36.13 6.65 2.61
N ARG A 826 -37.05 7.24 1.84
CA ARG A 826 -38.17 8.05 2.37
C ARG A 826 -39.20 7.21 3.15
N LEU A 827 -39.29 5.91 2.88
CA LEU A 827 -40.22 5.01 3.58
C LEU A 827 -39.72 4.64 5.00
N GLY A 828 -38.42 4.73 5.28
CA GLY A 828 -37.83 4.34 6.57
C GLY A 828 -38.03 5.33 7.72
N GLU A 829 -38.49 6.56 7.46
CA GLU A 829 -38.61 7.61 8.48
C GLU A 829 -39.96 7.63 9.23
N THR A 830 -40.95 6.83 8.80
CA THR A 830 -42.32 6.92 9.31
C THR A 830 -42.58 6.18 10.63
N ASP A 831 -41.81 5.12 10.95
CA ASP A 831 -41.98 4.30 12.15
C ASP A 831 -41.19 4.83 13.36
N ARG A 832 -41.63 5.97 13.93
CA ARG A 832 -41.25 6.41 15.28
C ARG A 832 -42.46 6.92 16.10
N PRO A 833 -42.93 6.17 17.11
CA PRO A 833 -44.12 6.57 17.88
C PRO A 833 -43.82 7.67 18.91
N GLY A 834 -44.08 8.92 18.51
CA GLY A 834 -44.71 9.95 19.34
C GLY A 834 -44.01 10.48 20.61
N SER A 835 -43.61 11.75 20.57
CA SER A 835 -43.78 12.67 21.70
C SER A 835 -44.12 14.08 21.18
N PRO A 836 -44.99 14.86 21.87
CA PRO A 836 -45.79 15.87 21.18
C PRO A 836 -45.28 17.33 21.26
N ASN A 837 -45.64 18.07 20.22
CA ASN A 837 -45.86 19.52 20.14
C ASN A 837 -44.69 20.48 20.40
N GLY A 838 -44.26 21.14 19.31
CA GLY A 838 -43.48 22.37 19.29
C GLY A 838 -43.58 22.96 17.88
N GLU A 839 -44.50 23.90 17.65
CA GLU A 839 -44.88 24.33 16.30
C GLU A 839 -43.87 25.29 15.63
N LYS A 840 -43.84 25.14 14.30
CA LYS A 840 -43.46 26.06 13.21
C LYS A 840 -43.63 27.55 13.55
N THR A 841 -42.92 28.51 12.94
CA THR A 841 -42.52 28.67 11.52
C THR A 841 -41.06 29.16 11.39
N GLY A 842 -40.32 29.00 10.29
CA GLY A 842 -40.56 29.54 8.93
C GLY A 842 -39.99 30.97 8.81
N GLU A 843 -39.38 31.41 7.70
CA GLU A 843 -39.34 30.87 6.33
C GLU A 843 -37.96 31.09 5.65
N GLU A 844 -37.89 30.64 4.40
CA GLU A 844 -36.88 30.90 3.38
C GLU A 844 -36.82 32.42 3.01
N HIS A 845 -35.95 32.97 2.15
CA HIS A 845 -35.10 32.41 1.10
C HIS A 845 -34.01 33.43 0.68
N GLN A 846 -32.98 32.98 -0.05
CA GLN A 846 -32.09 33.72 -0.97
C GLN A 846 -31.55 35.14 -0.64
N LEU A 847 -30.23 35.32 -0.81
CA LEU A 847 -29.66 36.60 -1.26
C LEU A 847 -28.37 36.38 -2.05
N GLN A 848 -28.35 36.80 -3.32
CA GLN A 848 -27.15 36.86 -4.16
C GLN A 848 -26.68 38.32 -4.30
N THR A 849 -25.34 38.49 -4.34
CA THR A 849 -24.60 39.58 -5.01
C THR A 849 -24.99 41.05 -4.76
N GLY A 850 -24.07 41.80 -4.16
CA GLY A 850 -24.06 43.27 -4.17
C GLY A 850 -22.79 43.80 -3.49
N GLU A 851 -21.98 44.57 -4.22
CA GLU A 851 -20.68 45.09 -3.76
C GLU A 851 -20.80 46.44 -3.02
N GLU A 852 -19.70 46.81 -2.34
CA GLU A 852 -19.21 48.16 -1.93
C GLU A 852 -20.21 49.36 -1.93
N ALA A 853 -20.25 50.22 -0.90
CA ALA A 853 -19.12 51.06 -0.48
C ALA A 853 -19.33 51.77 0.89
N GLU A 854 -18.46 52.74 1.21
CA GLU A 854 -18.26 53.33 2.55
C GLU A 854 -19.22 54.47 2.98
N ALA A 855 -19.25 54.69 4.31
CA ALA A 855 -19.09 55.98 5.00
C ALA A 855 -20.31 56.79 5.55
N LYS A 856 -20.18 57.06 6.87
CA LYS A 856 -20.56 58.28 7.65
C LYS A 856 -21.97 58.45 8.24
N GLU A 857 -21.95 58.68 9.55
CA GLU A 857 -23.01 59.29 10.39
C GLU A 857 -23.30 60.76 9.95
N PRO A 858 -24.44 61.37 10.36
CA PRO A 858 -24.44 62.04 11.68
C PRO A 858 -25.79 62.15 12.45
N MET A 859 -25.74 61.88 13.76
CA MET A 859 -26.30 62.61 14.92
C MET A 859 -27.77 63.16 15.00
N PRO A 860 -28.29 63.47 16.23
CA PRO A 860 -29.74 63.56 16.51
C PRO A 860 -30.23 64.94 17.05
N PRO A 861 -31.52 65.04 17.43
CA PRO A 861 -31.99 65.76 18.64
C PRO A 861 -32.62 64.78 19.67
N HIS A 862 -32.46 64.89 21.02
CA HIS A 862 -32.99 65.89 21.98
C HIS A 862 -34.54 65.83 22.19
N VAL A 863 -35.17 65.87 23.39
CA VAL A 863 -34.76 66.20 24.79
C VAL A 863 -35.62 65.45 25.87
N GLY A 864 -35.00 65.03 27.00
CA GLY A 864 -35.54 65.15 28.38
C GLY A 864 -36.50 64.09 28.97
N VAL A 865 -36.80 64.10 30.29
CA VAL A 865 -36.24 64.87 31.45
C VAL A 865 -36.70 64.24 32.80
N SER A 866 -35.84 64.20 33.84
CA SER A 866 -36.13 63.99 35.30
C SER A 866 -36.82 62.69 35.78
N ASP A 867 -36.73 62.22 37.04
CA ASP A 867 -35.71 62.36 38.12
C ASP A 867 -35.95 61.31 39.24
N GLY A 868 -34.88 60.90 39.94
CA GLY A 868 -34.91 60.29 41.29
C GLY A 868 -35.33 58.80 41.42
N ALA A 869 -34.98 58.09 42.50
CA ALA A 869 -33.99 58.36 43.56
C ALA A 869 -33.65 57.04 44.32
N ASP A 870 -32.51 57.05 45.02
CA ASP A 870 -32.02 56.27 46.20
C ASP A 870 -32.83 55.05 46.72
N GLY A 871 -32.23 53.97 47.24
CA GLY A 871 -30.82 53.62 47.52
C GLY A 871 -30.75 52.17 48.07
N ASP A 872 -29.69 51.40 47.81
CA ASP A 872 -28.53 51.19 48.72
C ASP A 872 -28.79 50.15 49.85
N GLY A 873 -27.80 49.29 50.17
CA GLY A 873 -27.98 48.18 51.15
C GLY A 873 -27.16 46.90 50.92
N ASP A 874 -25.83 46.99 51.05
CA ASP A 874 -24.82 45.91 50.90
C ASP A 874 -24.87 44.77 51.97
N LYS A 875 -24.12 43.67 51.72
CA LYS A 875 -23.50 42.68 52.65
C LYS A 875 -24.06 41.26 52.87
N GLN A 876 -23.45 40.31 52.13
CA GLN A 876 -22.44 39.32 52.59
C GLN A 876 -22.71 38.21 53.66
N VAL A 877 -22.04 37.05 53.40
CA VAL A 877 -21.28 36.17 54.34
C VAL A 877 -21.90 34.85 54.92
N SER A 878 -21.49 33.73 54.28
CA SER A 878 -20.89 32.49 54.85
C SER A 878 -21.68 31.27 55.41
N ASP A 879 -21.11 30.10 55.08
CA ASP A 879 -20.77 28.93 55.94
C ASP A 879 -21.74 27.77 56.32
N SER A 880 -21.72 26.75 55.45
CA SER A 880 -21.05 25.45 55.70
C SER A 880 -21.79 24.22 56.29
N LYS A 881 -21.31 23.02 55.87
CA LYS A 881 -21.42 21.65 56.45
C LYS A 881 -22.81 20.98 56.44
N ALA A 882 -22.96 19.85 55.73
CA ALA A 882 -22.75 18.44 56.17
C ALA A 882 -24.02 17.84 56.84
N ASP A 883 -24.33 16.53 56.81
CA ASP A 883 -23.48 15.32 56.69
C ASP A 883 -24.26 14.12 56.04
N ALA A 884 -23.67 12.91 56.04
CA ALA A 884 -24.13 11.56 55.66
C ALA A 884 -25.65 11.21 55.69
N GLY A 885 -26.16 10.18 54.99
CA GLY A 885 -25.55 9.13 54.16
C GLY A 885 -26.43 7.85 54.07
N SER A 886 -25.89 6.74 53.54
CA SER A 886 -26.51 5.38 53.39
C SER A 886 -27.57 5.23 52.25
N ARG A 887 -27.43 4.29 51.30
CA ARG A 887 -27.89 2.86 51.24
C ARG A 887 -29.42 2.71 51.04
N GLU A 888 -29.96 1.73 50.30
CA GLU A 888 -29.40 0.63 49.46
C GLU A 888 -30.48 0.16 48.44
N ARG A 889 -30.04 -0.50 47.35
CA ARG A 889 -30.72 -1.60 46.60
C ARG A 889 -31.97 -1.39 45.69
N GLU A 890 -31.90 -2.19 44.62
CA GLU A 890 -32.93 -3.04 43.98
C GLU A 890 -34.11 -2.44 43.16
N THR A 891 -33.98 -2.64 41.84
CA THR A 891 -35.02 -3.09 40.88
C THR A 891 -36.40 -2.42 40.86
N VAL A 892 -36.76 -1.83 39.71
CA VAL A 892 -37.22 -2.61 38.52
C VAL A 892 -36.42 -2.15 37.31
#